data_AF-A0A4V3XG97-F1
#
_entry.id   AF-A0A4V3XG97-F1
#
_cell.length_a   1.000
_cell.length_b   1.000
_cell.length_c   1.000
_cell.angle_alpha   90.00
_cell.angle_beta   90.00
_cell.angle_gamma   90.00
#
_symmetry.space_group_name_H-M   'P 1'
#
loop_
_entity.id
_entity.type
_entity.pdbx_description
1 polymer ?
#
loop_
_entity_poly.entity_id
_entity_poly.type
_entity_poly.pdbx_seq_one_letter_code
_entity_poly.pdbx_strand_id
1 'polypeptide(L)'
;MLDDTYSLVDLRTSPSADALKFAVLEYNDVEVRYANDVKRACRKLSLSVGKGPVVPSADDLTLAEFVLTLTFQEPLLVARTVCRAANAWNLLALWERAMKAVETWHNVAVSAGDAASNAQLNDVLPWVSHARESSVQSLCELRHGDSSLFVKLSLIHGNIGFLRDSILPRIEDAVLLRDFATRVYDDPNLAKITSKTIQTEIASLIMSKALSLTSFTMKSGSAKIGLELVKRYLEPCMSRFHNLLPVIFQKVASVTSLTSSEAHQQIYDVMIPLLEDVAQYVQSHPGAADSLPSMVKYLNFTLGVFVKRVKAPLKYTTSRKSIWALVTAMTLPGGLETLVALSQSLVDALSPMHCHLFIKSMSNHADYLLFPTDHTVPNASSLMSALLTKYSETAVLSKSEEVIDSLQFCLVRRALVPTCADNIIKRILEPRCLLLPEYVDNILAPSILDLRELARTHNLVDHFMPTLRTIVLTWFEKVFQAQRKPQIDESAPLCVALSRFCTCQLCTPIRSFFQDQSKLELRVLAPVIGTSRRHVEEQVKRAGREMLSLTKNLEGLRITKSENVYWTMRWHAVQARGLAILHAASDTRAGLEHMLGTQFSTISALVGYDSSSGSMDGETRPAKRRRVTQDPTVIYTIGKSTLYGSTSMTLDFTKA
;
A
#
# COMPACT_ATOMS: atom_id res chain seq x y z
N MET A 1 -1.87 21.78 -57.18
CA MET A 1 -1.06 20.64 -57.64
C MET A 1 -1.77 19.38 -57.19
N LEU A 2 -2.38 18.70 -58.17
CA LEU A 2 -2.89 17.32 -58.20
C LEU A 2 -3.94 16.99 -57.11
N ASP A 3 -5.24 17.21 -57.34
CA ASP A 3 -6.18 16.45 -58.19
C ASP A 3 -6.21 14.94 -57.90
N ASP A 4 -7.32 14.48 -57.30
CA ASP A 4 -8.18 13.47 -57.90
C ASP A 4 -9.56 13.46 -57.22
N THR A 5 -10.47 14.18 -57.87
CA THR A 5 -11.92 14.11 -57.73
C THR A 5 -12.46 12.90 -58.49
N TYR A 6 -13.25 12.03 -57.84
CA TYR A 6 -14.11 11.09 -58.55
C TYR A 6 -15.56 11.54 -58.54
N SER A 7 -16.06 11.70 -59.76
CA SER A 7 -17.33 12.24 -60.20
C SER A 7 -18.51 11.30 -59.95
N LEU A 8 -19.65 11.93 -59.67
CA LEU A 8 -21.00 11.43 -59.96
C LEU A 8 -21.08 10.83 -61.37
N VAL A 9 -21.64 9.64 -61.49
CA VAL A 9 -22.15 9.09 -62.74
C VAL A 9 -23.66 8.91 -62.58
N ASP A 10 -24.36 9.71 -63.36
CA ASP A 10 -25.78 9.66 -63.65
C ASP A 10 -26.02 8.47 -64.61
N LEU A 11 -26.85 7.50 -64.22
CA LEU A 11 -27.32 6.43 -65.10
C LEU A 11 -28.85 6.44 -65.13
N ARG A 12 -29.38 7.34 -65.97
CA ARG A 12 -30.65 7.14 -66.65
C ARG A 12 -30.45 6.13 -67.77
N THR A 13 -30.85 4.89 -67.53
CA THR A 13 -31.23 3.98 -68.62
C THR A 13 -32.58 3.37 -68.28
N SER A 14 -33.56 3.74 -69.11
CA SER A 14 -34.87 3.10 -69.21
C SER A 14 -34.70 1.58 -69.36
N PRO A 15 -35.53 0.75 -68.69
CA PRO A 15 -35.55 -0.68 -68.99
C PRO A 15 -36.15 -0.90 -70.39
N SER A 16 -35.41 -1.65 -71.22
CA SER A 16 -35.84 -2.09 -72.54
C SER A 16 -36.92 -3.17 -72.42
N ALA A 17 -37.86 -3.14 -73.36
CA ALA A 17 -39.08 -3.93 -73.41
C ALA A 17 -38.93 -5.45 -73.72
N ASP A 18 -37.79 -6.09 -73.46
CA ASP A 18 -37.52 -7.48 -73.91
C ASP A 18 -36.98 -8.45 -72.84
N ALA A 19 -37.33 -8.26 -71.57
CA ALA A 19 -37.12 -9.28 -70.52
C ALA A 19 -38.42 -9.91 -70.02
N LEU A 20 -39.42 -10.01 -70.91
CA LEU A 20 -40.72 -10.62 -70.67
C LEU A 20 -40.78 -11.97 -71.41
N LYS A 21 -40.17 -13.02 -70.83
CA LYS A 21 -40.57 -14.42 -71.02
C LYS A 21 -39.79 -15.36 -70.09
N PHE A 22 -40.56 -16.14 -69.32
CA PHE A 22 -40.18 -17.21 -68.39
C PHE A 22 -39.76 -16.82 -66.96
N ALA A 23 -40.63 -16.09 -66.26
CA ALA A 23 -40.91 -16.41 -64.86
C ALA A 23 -42.27 -17.12 -64.84
N VAL A 24 -42.25 -18.45 -64.74
CA VAL A 24 -43.44 -19.20 -64.34
C VAL A 24 -43.77 -18.70 -62.94
N LEU A 25 -44.99 -18.17 -62.77
CA LEU A 25 -45.58 -17.94 -61.46
C LEU A 25 -45.60 -19.30 -60.73
N GLU A 26 -44.59 -19.57 -59.90
CA GLU A 26 -44.78 -20.42 -58.74
C GLU A 26 -45.82 -19.69 -57.89
N TYR A 27 -47.09 -20.01 -58.15
CA TYR A 27 -48.17 -19.71 -57.22
C TYR A 27 -47.68 -20.14 -55.84
N ASN A 28 -47.64 -19.22 -54.87
CA ASN A 28 -47.36 -19.55 -53.49
C ASN A 28 -48.35 -20.64 -53.08
N ASP A 29 -47.89 -21.90 -53.09
CA ASP A 29 -48.70 -23.10 -52.89
C ASP A 29 -49.47 -23.02 -51.55
N VAL A 30 -48.93 -22.23 -50.62
CA VAL A 30 -49.53 -21.90 -49.33
C VAL A 30 -50.87 -21.14 -49.46
N GLU A 31 -50.96 -20.11 -50.30
CA GLU A 31 -52.20 -19.32 -50.47
C GLU A 31 -53.32 -20.17 -51.06
N VAL A 32 -52.99 -21.03 -52.03
CA VAL A 32 -53.94 -21.95 -52.67
C VAL A 32 -54.35 -23.08 -51.72
N ARG A 33 -53.42 -23.66 -50.96
CA ARG A 33 -53.69 -24.78 -50.03
C ARG A 33 -54.56 -24.38 -48.84
N TYR A 34 -54.40 -23.16 -48.33
CA TYR A 34 -55.05 -22.74 -47.09
C TYR A 34 -56.17 -21.72 -47.30
N ALA A 35 -56.18 -20.96 -48.41
CA ALA A 35 -57.20 -19.98 -48.74
C ALA A 35 -57.57 -19.09 -47.51
N ASN A 36 -58.86 -18.91 -47.21
CA ASN A 36 -59.32 -18.15 -46.03
C ASN A 36 -59.45 -18.99 -44.75
N ASP A 37 -58.92 -20.23 -44.70
CA ASP A 37 -59.02 -21.09 -43.52
C ASP A 37 -57.85 -20.85 -42.54
N VAL A 38 -57.96 -19.77 -41.77
CA VAL A 38 -56.98 -19.36 -40.75
C VAL A 38 -56.70 -20.49 -39.76
N LYS A 39 -57.72 -21.24 -39.35
CA LYS A 39 -57.59 -22.31 -38.34
C LYS A 39 -56.72 -23.43 -38.87
N ARG A 40 -56.90 -23.82 -40.14
CA ARG A 40 -56.09 -24.86 -40.78
C ARG A 40 -54.65 -24.41 -40.98
N ALA A 41 -54.43 -23.16 -41.40
CA ALA A 41 -53.09 -22.58 -41.54
C ALA A 41 -52.35 -22.52 -40.19
N CYS A 42 -52.99 -21.97 -39.16
CA CYS A 42 -52.44 -21.89 -37.80
C CYS A 42 -52.16 -23.28 -37.19
N ARG A 43 -53.05 -24.26 -37.41
CA ARG A 43 -52.83 -25.64 -36.96
C ARG A 43 -51.63 -26.26 -37.65
N LYS A 44 -51.46 -26.06 -38.97
CA LYS A 44 -50.29 -26.57 -39.71
C LYS A 44 -49.00 -25.96 -39.17
N LEU A 45 -48.97 -24.65 -38.97
CA LEU A 45 -47.82 -23.95 -38.41
C LEU A 45 -47.50 -24.44 -36.99
N SER A 46 -48.50 -24.64 -36.14
CA SER A 46 -48.31 -25.22 -34.81
C SER A 46 -47.72 -26.64 -34.85
N LEU A 47 -48.09 -27.44 -35.84
CA LEU A 47 -47.58 -28.80 -36.02
C LEU A 47 -46.12 -28.82 -36.50
N SER A 48 -45.66 -27.81 -37.25
CA SER A 48 -44.25 -27.73 -37.64
C SER A 48 -43.34 -27.33 -36.47
N VAL A 49 -43.87 -26.54 -35.53
CA VAL A 49 -43.18 -26.15 -34.29
C VAL A 49 -42.98 -27.32 -33.31
N GLY A 50 -43.89 -28.29 -33.29
CA GLY A 50 -43.89 -29.40 -32.32
C GLY A 50 -42.79 -30.46 -32.52
N LYS A 51 -41.96 -30.38 -33.57
CA LYS A 51 -41.02 -31.44 -33.97
C LYS A 51 -39.59 -31.31 -33.42
N GLY A 52 -39.36 -30.46 -32.42
CA GLY A 52 -38.05 -30.29 -31.75
C GLY A 52 -37.30 -29.02 -32.18
N PRO A 53 -36.07 -28.76 -31.67
CA PRO A 53 -35.33 -27.53 -31.89
C PRO A 53 -34.77 -27.51 -33.32
N VAL A 54 -35.61 -27.07 -34.26
CA VAL A 54 -35.36 -27.17 -35.70
C VAL A 54 -35.37 -25.78 -36.32
N VAL A 55 -34.35 -25.50 -37.12
CA VAL A 55 -34.31 -24.34 -38.02
C VAL A 55 -35.51 -24.48 -38.99
N PRO A 56 -36.41 -23.48 -39.10
CA PRO A 56 -37.60 -23.60 -39.93
C PRO A 56 -37.24 -23.78 -41.40
N SER A 57 -38.03 -24.59 -42.11
CA SER A 57 -37.92 -24.69 -43.57
C SER A 57 -38.40 -23.41 -44.25
N ALA A 58 -38.04 -23.22 -45.53
CA ALA A 58 -38.56 -22.11 -46.32
C ALA A 58 -40.10 -22.12 -46.39
N ASP A 59 -40.70 -23.31 -46.46
CA ASP A 59 -42.15 -23.50 -46.43
C ASP A 59 -42.76 -23.06 -45.08
N ASP A 60 -42.08 -23.33 -43.97
CA ASP A 60 -42.52 -22.93 -42.63
C ASP A 60 -42.51 -21.41 -42.46
N LEU A 61 -41.46 -20.75 -42.97
CA LEU A 61 -41.37 -19.29 -42.99
C LEU A 61 -42.46 -18.68 -43.87
N THR A 62 -42.65 -19.21 -45.08
CA THR A 62 -43.68 -18.74 -46.02
C THR A 62 -45.09 -18.93 -45.42
N LEU A 63 -45.32 -20.06 -44.73
CA LEU A 63 -46.56 -20.29 -43.99
C LEU A 63 -46.74 -19.30 -42.83
N ALA A 64 -45.68 -18.98 -42.09
CA ALA A 64 -45.74 -17.98 -41.03
C ALA A 64 -46.07 -16.58 -41.58
N GLU A 65 -45.45 -16.16 -42.69
CA GLU A 65 -45.80 -14.90 -43.37
C GLU A 65 -47.25 -14.87 -43.82
N PHE A 66 -47.72 -15.94 -44.46
CA PHE A 66 -49.09 -16.05 -44.91
C PHE A 66 -50.07 -15.95 -43.73
N VAL A 67 -49.81 -16.66 -42.63
CA VAL A 67 -50.63 -16.59 -41.41
C VAL A 67 -50.67 -15.16 -40.85
N LEU A 68 -49.58 -14.39 -40.92
CA LEU A 68 -49.57 -12.97 -40.52
C LEU A 68 -50.49 -12.09 -41.39
N THR A 69 -50.64 -12.37 -42.68
CA THR A 69 -51.58 -11.61 -43.54
C THR A 69 -53.04 -11.80 -43.13
N LEU A 70 -53.35 -12.91 -42.45
CA LEU A 70 -54.69 -13.26 -41.98
C LEU A 70 -55.02 -12.69 -40.59
N THR A 71 -54.18 -11.82 -40.03
CA THR A 71 -54.36 -11.26 -38.67
C THR A 71 -55.72 -10.58 -38.47
N PHE A 72 -56.32 -9.99 -39.53
CA PHE A 72 -57.62 -9.33 -39.43
C PHE A 72 -58.82 -10.27 -39.23
N GLN A 73 -58.67 -11.57 -39.51
CA GLN A 73 -59.75 -12.55 -39.40
C GLN A 73 -59.83 -13.16 -37.99
N GLU A 74 -58.70 -13.68 -37.48
CA GLU A 74 -58.61 -14.22 -36.11
C GLU A 74 -57.29 -13.79 -35.43
N PRO A 75 -57.20 -12.54 -34.96
CA PRO A 75 -55.95 -11.91 -34.51
C PRO A 75 -55.28 -12.67 -33.36
N LEU A 76 -56.06 -13.14 -32.37
CA LEU A 76 -55.53 -13.87 -31.22
C LEU A 76 -54.92 -15.22 -31.64
N LEU A 77 -55.59 -15.96 -32.52
CA LEU A 77 -55.13 -17.27 -32.98
C LEU A 77 -53.86 -17.13 -33.83
N VAL A 78 -53.85 -16.16 -34.73
CA VAL A 78 -52.69 -15.82 -35.56
C VAL A 78 -51.51 -15.42 -34.70
N ALA A 79 -51.69 -14.46 -33.78
CA ALA A 79 -50.64 -13.99 -32.87
C ALA A 79 -50.06 -15.12 -32.02
N ARG A 80 -50.92 -15.92 -31.37
CA ARG A 80 -50.49 -17.06 -30.54
C ARG A 80 -49.66 -18.05 -31.33
N THR A 81 -50.10 -18.36 -32.55
CA THR A 81 -49.45 -19.36 -33.37
C THR A 81 -48.10 -18.86 -33.88
N VAL A 82 -48.06 -17.66 -34.47
CA VAL A 82 -46.82 -17.12 -35.05
C VAL A 82 -45.81 -16.78 -33.97
N CYS A 83 -46.21 -16.22 -32.82
CA CYS A 83 -45.29 -15.97 -31.72
C CYS A 83 -44.72 -17.27 -31.13
N ARG A 84 -45.52 -18.33 -31.03
CA ARG A 84 -45.05 -19.65 -30.58
C ARG A 84 -44.04 -20.23 -31.57
N ALA A 85 -44.30 -20.08 -32.86
CA ALA A 85 -43.38 -20.51 -33.92
C ALA A 85 -42.07 -19.72 -33.89
N ALA A 86 -42.17 -18.39 -33.85
CA ALA A 86 -41.01 -17.51 -33.76
C ALA A 86 -40.15 -17.82 -32.52
N ASN A 87 -40.76 -18.10 -31.36
CA ASN A 87 -40.04 -18.47 -30.16
C ASN A 87 -39.34 -19.83 -30.31
N ALA A 88 -40.03 -20.85 -30.81
CA ALA A 88 -39.45 -22.18 -31.01
C ALA A 88 -38.30 -22.21 -32.02
N TRP A 89 -38.36 -21.32 -33.01
CA TRP A 89 -37.33 -21.18 -34.04
C TRP A 89 -36.23 -20.16 -33.70
N ASN A 90 -36.36 -19.48 -32.55
CA ASN A 90 -35.46 -18.39 -32.15
C ASN A 90 -35.34 -17.26 -33.22
N LEU A 91 -36.46 -16.87 -33.83
CA LEU A 91 -36.54 -15.86 -34.89
C LEU A 91 -37.18 -14.55 -34.41
N LEU A 92 -36.35 -13.65 -33.86
CA LEU A 92 -36.81 -12.36 -33.33
C LEU A 92 -37.57 -11.51 -34.36
N ALA A 93 -37.09 -11.46 -35.61
CA ALA A 93 -37.72 -10.66 -36.68
C ALA A 93 -39.14 -11.14 -37.04
N LEU A 94 -39.43 -12.44 -36.88
CA LEU A 94 -40.77 -12.98 -37.08
C LEU A 94 -41.68 -12.64 -35.89
N TRP A 95 -41.15 -12.71 -34.67
CA TRP A 95 -41.87 -12.32 -33.46
C TRP A 95 -42.24 -10.83 -33.48
N GLU A 96 -41.30 -9.94 -33.83
CA GLU A 96 -41.55 -8.49 -33.93
C GLU A 96 -42.66 -8.17 -34.95
N ARG A 97 -42.67 -8.84 -36.11
CA ARG A 97 -43.70 -8.66 -37.13
C ARG A 97 -45.06 -9.17 -36.66
N ALA A 98 -45.11 -10.30 -35.95
CA ALA A 98 -46.34 -10.79 -35.35
C ALA A 98 -46.93 -9.80 -34.34
N MET A 99 -46.09 -9.25 -33.47
CA MET A 99 -46.52 -8.24 -32.50
C MET A 99 -46.99 -6.95 -33.18
N LYS A 100 -46.29 -6.49 -34.22
CA LYS A 100 -46.68 -5.31 -34.99
C LYS A 100 -48.00 -5.51 -35.72
N ALA A 101 -48.26 -6.70 -36.27
CA ALA A 101 -49.53 -7.03 -36.90
C ALA A 101 -50.69 -6.96 -35.90
N VAL A 102 -50.50 -7.47 -34.68
CA VAL A 102 -51.49 -7.38 -33.59
C VAL A 102 -51.74 -5.93 -33.16
N GLU A 103 -50.68 -5.13 -33.03
CA GLU A 103 -50.79 -3.71 -32.68
C GLU A 103 -51.50 -2.90 -33.77
N THR A 104 -51.21 -3.20 -35.04
CA THR A 104 -51.89 -2.57 -36.17
C THR A 104 -53.38 -2.91 -36.17
N TRP A 105 -53.72 -4.17 -35.93
CA TRP A 105 -55.12 -4.59 -35.75
C TRP A 105 -55.78 -3.90 -34.55
N HIS A 106 -55.09 -3.80 -33.41
CA HIS A 106 -55.58 -3.10 -32.22
C HIS A 106 -55.94 -1.64 -32.54
N ASN A 107 -55.05 -0.91 -33.22
CA ASN A 107 -55.30 0.49 -33.58
C ASN A 107 -56.53 0.65 -34.50
N VAL A 108 -56.73 -0.30 -35.42
CA VAL A 108 -57.90 -0.33 -36.31
C VAL A 108 -59.18 -0.66 -35.52
N ALA A 109 -59.14 -1.66 -34.64
CA ALA A 109 -60.28 -2.09 -33.82
C ALA A 109 -60.75 -0.99 -32.85
N VAL A 110 -59.82 -0.32 -32.17
CA VAL A 110 -60.12 0.80 -31.26
C VAL A 110 -60.73 1.97 -32.04
N SER A 111 -60.23 2.26 -33.23
CA SER A 111 -60.76 3.33 -34.10
C SER A 111 -62.16 3.00 -34.65
N ALA A 112 -62.46 1.72 -34.85
CA ALA A 112 -63.75 1.26 -35.38
C ALA A 112 -64.88 1.22 -34.32
N GLY A 113 -64.54 1.32 -33.02
CA GLY A 113 -65.54 1.36 -31.94
C GLY A 113 -66.37 0.07 -31.79
N ASP A 114 -65.93 -1.04 -32.38
CA ASP A 114 -66.68 -2.29 -32.38
C ASP A 114 -66.57 -3.00 -31.02
N ALA A 115 -67.72 -3.17 -30.35
CA ALA A 115 -67.81 -3.80 -29.04
C ALA A 115 -67.33 -5.26 -29.05
N ALA A 116 -67.51 -6.00 -30.15
CA ALA A 116 -67.03 -7.37 -30.29
C ALA A 116 -65.49 -7.42 -30.35
N SER A 117 -64.90 -6.47 -31.08
CA SER A 117 -63.45 -6.31 -31.18
C SER A 117 -62.82 -5.88 -29.84
N ASN A 118 -63.50 -5.04 -29.05
CA ASN A 118 -63.07 -4.66 -27.70
C ASN A 118 -63.07 -5.84 -26.69
N ALA A 119 -64.04 -6.75 -26.79
CA ALA A 119 -64.06 -7.95 -25.94
C ALA A 119 -62.86 -8.87 -26.23
N GLN A 120 -62.53 -9.09 -27.50
CA GLN A 120 -61.34 -9.85 -27.89
C GLN A 120 -60.04 -9.14 -27.47
N LEU A 121 -60.00 -7.81 -27.52
CA LEU A 121 -58.88 -7.00 -27.05
C LEU A 121 -58.52 -7.29 -25.58
N ASN A 122 -59.54 -7.40 -24.74
CA ASN A 122 -59.40 -7.68 -23.32
C ASN A 122 -58.83 -9.09 -23.05
N ASP A 123 -58.97 -10.03 -23.99
CA ASP A 123 -58.34 -11.36 -23.91
C ASP A 123 -56.92 -11.37 -24.50
N VAL A 124 -56.65 -10.52 -25.49
CA VAL A 124 -55.34 -10.42 -26.16
C VAL A 124 -54.33 -9.71 -25.26
N LEU A 125 -54.70 -8.61 -24.60
CA LEU A 125 -53.77 -7.78 -23.82
C LEU A 125 -53.11 -8.53 -22.64
N PRO A 126 -53.83 -9.32 -21.82
CA PRO A 126 -53.22 -10.16 -20.79
C PRO A 126 -52.30 -11.22 -21.38
N TRP A 127 -52.67 -11.83 -22.52
CA TRP A 127 -51.84 -12.81 -23.19
C TRP A 127 -50.55 -12.20 -23.75
N VAL A 128 -50.62 -11.03 -24.38
CA VAL A 128 -49.44 -10.29 -24.88
C VAL A 128 -48.54 -9.91 -23.72
N SER A 129 -49.12 -9.40 -22.62
CA SER A 129 -48.38 -9.08 -21.41
C SER A 129 -47.67 -10.31 -20.84
N HIS A 130 -48.39 -11.43 -20.72
CA HIS A 130 -47.84 -12.70 -20.26
C HIS A 130 -46.77 -13.27 -21.20
N ALA A 131 -46.98 -13.19 -22.52
CA ALA A 131 -46.01 -13.68 -23.52
C ALA A 131 -44.74 -12.81 -23.53
N ARG A 132 -44.87 -11.49 -23.37
CA ARG A 132 -43.74 -10.58 -23.18
C ARG A 132 -43.02 -10.92 -21.89
N GLU A 133 -43.74 -11.05 -20.77
CA GLU A 133 -43.14 -11.39 -19.48
C GLU A 133 -42.44 -12.76 -19.53
N SER A 134 -43.05 -13.76 -20.16
CA SER A 134 -42.50 -15.09 -20.35
C SER A 134 -41.27 -15.10 -21.28
N SER A 135 -41.30 -14.30 -22.36
CA SER A 135 -40.15 -14.12 -23.26
C SER A 135 -39.00 -13.43 -22.53
N VAL A 136 -39.31 -12.40 -21.75
CA VAL A 136 -38.34 -11.75 -20.87
C VAL A 136 -37.83 -12.78 -19.87
N GLN A 137 -38.68 -13.58 -19.21
CA GLN A 137 -38.33 -14.73 -18.33
C GLN A 137 -37.39 -15.73 -19.00
N SER A 138 -37.51 -15.93 -20.31
CA SER A 138 -36.66 -16.83 -21.09
C SER A 138 -35.36 -16.20 -21.62
N LEU A 139 -35.15 -14.88 -21.45
CA LEU A 139 -33.89 -14.24 -21.84
C LEU A 139 -32.73 -14.93 -21.11
N CYS A 140 -31.81 -15.49 -21.88
CA CYS A 140 -30.63 -16.19 -21.35
C CYS A 140 -29.80 -15.29 -20.43
N GLU A 141 -28.95 -15.93 -19.61
CA GLU A 141 -27.89 -15.23 -18.88
C GLU A 141 -27.12 -14.31 -19.83
N LEU A 142 -26.96 -13.07 -19.38
CA LEU A 142 -26.42 -11.97 -20.15
C LEU A 142 -24.98 -12.30 -20.57
N ARG A 143 -24.69 -12.27 -21.88
CA ARG A 143 -23.32 -12.47 -22.37
C ARG A 143 -22.62 -11.12 -22.55
N HIS A 144 -21.29 -11.14 -22.57
CA HIS A 144 -20.49 -9.92 -22.74
C HIS A 144 -20.84 -9.09 -23.99
N GLY A 145 -21.54 -9.63 -25.00
CA GLY A 145 -21.94 -8.91 -26.22
C GLY A 145 -23.34 -8.27 -26.18
N ASP A 146 -24.19 -8.61 -25.21
CA ASP A 146 -25.62 -8.32 -25.32
C ASP A 146 -26.01 -6.92 -24.81
N SER A 147 -25.03 -6.16 -24.29
CA SER A 147 -25.24 -4.85 -23.66
C SER A 147 -26.04 -3.87 -24.52
N SER A 148 -25.73 -3.77 -25.82
CA SER A 148 -26.43 -2.87 -26.73
C SER A 148 -27.89 -3.29 -26.98
N LEU A 149 -28.14 -4.60 -27.05
CA LEU A 149 -29.49 -5.16 -27.20
C LEU A 149 -30.36 -4.81 -26.00
N PHE A 150 -29.85 -4.98 -24.78
CA PHE A 150 -30.62 -4.70 -23.57
C PHE A 150 -30.97 -3.23 -23.42
N VAL A 151 -30.04 -2.32 -23.76
CA VAL A 151 -30.38 -0.89 -23.77
C VAL A 151 -31.43 -0.61 -24.84
N LYS A 152 -31.29 -1.15 -26.05
CA LYS A 152 -32.31 -0.97 -27.10
C LYS A 152 -33.68 -1.50 -26.67
N LEU A 153 -33.75 -2.68 -26.04
CA LEU A 153 -34.99 -3.25 -25.52
C LEU A 153 -35.59 -2.38 -24.41
N SER A 154 -34.76 -1.84 -23.51
CA SER A 154 -35.25 -0.90 -22.49
C SER A 154 -35.86 0.35 -23.10
N LEU A 155 -35.25 0.92 -24.14
CA LEU A 155 -35.78 2.09 -24.83
C LEU A 155 -37.13 1.81 -25.52
N ILE A 156 -37.33 0.60 -26.03
CA ILE A 156 -38.58 0.18 -26.68
C ILE A 156 -39.70 -0.07 -25.66
N HIS A 157 -39.39 -0.63 -24.49
CA HIS A 157 -40.40 -1.23 -23.59
C HIS A 157 -40.68 -0.48 -22.28
N GLY A 158 -40.36 0.81 -22.19
CA GLY A 158 -40.65 1.63 -21.00
C GLY A 158 -39.42 2.28 -20.35
N ASN A 159 -38.35 2.47 -21.14
CA ASN A 159 -37.11 3.13 -20.77
C ASN A 159 -36.47 2.52 -19.50
N ILE A 160 -36.10 3.35 -18.54
CA ILE A 160 -35.40 2.96 -17.30
C ILE A 160 -36.23 1.98 -16.46
N GLY A 161 -37.56 2.09 -16.47
CA GLY A 161 -38.45 1.22 -15.69
C GLY A 161 -38.31 -0.25 -16.11
N PHE A 162 -38.32 -0.53 -17.41
CA PHE A 162 -38.15 -1.89 -17.91
C PHE A 162 -36.78 -2.47 -17.58
N LEU A 163 -35.72 -1.66 -17.71
CA LEU A 163 -34.38 -2.10 -17.32
C LEU A 163 -34.31 -2.43 -15.82
N ARG A 164 -34.85 -1.56 -14.96
CA ARG A 164 -34.86 -1.71 -13.50
C ARG A 164 -35.66 -2.92 -13.04
N ASP A 165 -36.88 -3.04 -13.54
CA ASP A 165 -37.89 -3.91 -12.98
C ASP A 165 -37.90 -5.27 -13.67
N SER A 166 -37.45 -5.35 -14.94
CA SER A 166 -37.49 -6.58 -15.73
C SER A 166 -36.12 -7.18 -16.03
N ILE A 167 -35.09 -6.39 -16.38
CA ILE A 167 -33.79 -6.92 -16.84
C ILE A 167 -32.80 -7.09 -15.68
N LEU A 168 -32.52 -6.02 -14.92
CA LEU A 168 -31.49 -6.00 -13.87
C LEU A 168 -31.65 -7.06 -12.76
N PRO A 169 -32.86 -7.44 -12.30
CA PRO A 169 -33.01 -8.44 -11.25
C PRO A 169 -32.48 -9.83 -11.63
N ARG A 170 -32.30 -10.12 -12.92
CA ARG A 170 -31.89 -11.45 -13.42
C ARG A 170 -30.40 -11.61 -13.63
N ILE A 171 -29.65 -10.51 -13.57
CA ILE A 171 -28.22 -10.53 -13.78
C ILE A 171 -27.57 -10.63 -12.40
N GLU A 172 -26.99 -11.79 -12.11
CA GLU A 172 -26.34 -12.07 -10.83
C GLU A 172 -24.82 -11.75 -10.86
N ASP A 173 -24.25 -11.61 -12.05
CA ASP A 173 -22.83 -11.28 -12.22
C ASP A 173 -22.58 -9.77 -12.04
N ALA A 174 -22.04 -9.41 -10.88
CA ALA A 174 -21.69 -8.03 -10.54
C ALA A 174 -20.58 -7.45 -11.43
N VAL A 175 -19.64 -8.27 -11.92
CA VAL A 175 -18.53 -7.82 -12.77
C VAL A 175 -19.06 -7.46 -14.15
N LEU A 176 -19.91 -8.33 -14.70
CA LEU A 176 -20.60 -8.07 -15.96
C LEU A 176 -21.45 -6.80 -15.90
N LEU A 177 -22.18 -6.58 -14.80
CA LEU A 177 -22.98 -5.37 -14.60
C LEU A 177 -22.12 -4.10 -14.52
N ARG A 178 -20.98 -4.14 -13.84
CA ARG A 178 -20.04 -3.00 -13.80
C ARG A 178 -19.55 -2.64 -15.21
N ASP A 179 -19.14 -3.64 -15.99
CA ASP A 179 -18.63 -3.44 -17.35
C ASP A 179 -19.77 -3.00 -18.28
N PHE A 180 -20.98 -3.47 -18.04
CA PHE A 180 -22.17 -3.00 -18.73
C PHE A 180 -22.44 -1.52 -18.43
N ALA A 181 -22.47 -1.12 -17.16
CA ALA A 181 -22.68 0.28 -16.76
C ALA A 181 -21.66 1.23 -17.40
N THR A 182 -20.38 0.86 -17.39
CA THR A 182 -19.30 1.68 -17.96
C THR A 182 -19.47 1.82 -19.47
N ARG A 183 -19.77 0.71 -20.17
CA ARG A 183 -20.04 0.75 -21.61
C ARG A 183 -21.27 1.58 -21.96
N VAL A 184 -22.35 1.46 -21.19
CA VAL A 184 -23.56 2.27 -21.42
C VAL A 184 -23.27 3.75 -21.26
N TYR A 185 -22.43 4.15 -20.31
CA TYR A 185 -22.05 5.55 -20.12
C TYR A 185 -21.17 6.09 -21.26
N ASP A 186 -20.23 5.27 -21.73
CA ASP A 186 -19.22 5.65 -22.74
C ASP A 186 -19.73 5.49 -24.20
N ASP A 187 -20.87 4.85 -24.43
CA ASP A 187 -21.41 4.59 -25.79
C ASP A 187 -21.93 5.88 -26.46
N PRO A 188 -21.28 6.36 -27.54
CA PRO A 188 -21.71 7.57 -28.25
C PRO A 188 -22.99 7.35 -29.07
N ASN A 189 -23.31 6.12 -29.46
CA ASN A 189 -24.53 5.82 -30.21
C ASN A 189 -25.76 5.92 -29.31
N LEU A 190 -25.63 5.54 -28.04
CA LEU A 190 -26.70 5.73 -27.06
C LEU A 190 -26.97 7.19 -26.75
N ALA A 191 -25.93 8.03 -26.75
CA ALA A 191 -26.08 9.48 -26.60
C ALA A 191 -26.76 10.16 -27.81
N LYS A 192 -26.80 9.50 -28.98
CA LYS A 192 -27.58 9.97 -30.14
C LYS A 192 -29.06 9.63 -30.02
N ILE A 193 -29.37 8.52 -29.35
CA ILE A 193 -30.75 8.01 -29.21
C ILE A 193 -31.42 8.60 -27.95
N THR A 194 -30.65 8.86 -26.90
CA THR A 194 -31.16 9.38 -25.61
C THR A 194 -30.36 10.58 -25.12
N SER A 195 -30.96 11.41 -24.26
CA SER A 195 -30.23 12.50 -23.61
C SER A 195 -29.10 11.96 -22.73
N LYS A 196 -27.99 12.70 -22.63
CA LYS A 196 -26.85 12.31 -21.78
C LYS A 196 -27.25 12.11 -20.31
N THR A 197 -28.27 12.83 -19.85
CA THR A 197 -28.84 12.68 -18.50
C THR A 197 -29.48 11.31 -18.30
N ILE A 198 -30.34 10.87 -19.21
CA ILE A 198 -30.99 9.54 -19.17
C ILE A 198 -29.93 8.43 -19.29
N GLN A 199 -28.96 8.59 -20.19
CA GLN A 199 -27.84 7.64 -20.32
C GLN A 199 -27.07 7.49 -19.00
N THR A 200 -26.80 8.62 -18.32
CA THR A 200 -26.10 8.63 -17.02
C THR A 200 -26.94 7.97 -15.94
N GLU A 201 -28.25 8.22 -15.92
CA GLU A 201 -29.18 7.59 -14.98
C GLU A 201 -29.27 6.07 -15.17
N ILE A 202 -29.38 5.61 -16.42
CA ILE A 202 -29.36 4.19 -16.78
C ILE A 202 -28.06 3.54 -16.31
N ALA A 203 -26.91 4.12 -16.67
CA ALA A 203 -25.61 3.59 -16.29
C ALA A 203 -25.42 3.57 -14.76
N SER A 204 -25.85 4.63 -14.06
CA SER A 204 -25.83 4.68 -12.59
C SER A 204 -26.73 3.61 -11.96
N LEU A 205 -27.89 3.32 -12.55
CA LEU A 205 -28.79 2.27 -12.05
C LEU A 205 -28.16 0.89 -12.19
N ILE A 206 -27.55 0.59 -13.35
CA ILE A 206 -26.83 -0.66 -13.59
C ILE A 206 -25.66 -0.80 -12.60
N MET A 207 -24.86 0.26 -12.43
CA MET A 207 -23.73 0.27 -11.48
C MET A 207 -24.20 0.10 -10.03
N SER A 208 -25.32 0.72 -9.63
CA SER A 208 -25.91 0.54 -8.31
C SER A 208 -26.33 -0.91 -8.07
N LYS A 209 -26.92 -1.59 -9.07
CA LYS A 209 -27.22 -3.02 -8.98
C LYS A 209 -25.95 -3.85 -8.86
N ALA A 210 -24.92 -3.55 -9.65
CA ALA A 210 -23.61 -4.22 -9.56
C ALA A 210 -23.06 -4.12 -8.13
N LEU A 211 -23.02 -2.90 -7.58
CA LEU A 211 -22.58 -2.64 -6.22
C LEU A 211 -23.41 -3.39 -5.19
N SER A 212 -24.73 -3.51 -5.38
CA SER A 212 -25.60 -4.23 -4.44
C SER A 212 -25.23 -5.72 -4.32
N LEU A 213 -24.81 -6.34 -5.43
CA LEU A 213 -24.41 -7.75 -5.50
C LEU A 213 -22.96 -7.98 -5.04
N THR A 214 -22.10 -6.96 -5.08
CA THR A 214 -20.72 -7.08 -4.61
C THR A 214 -20.62 -6.98 -3.10
N SER A 215 -19.87 -7.90 -2.50
CA SER A 215 -19.38 -7.79 -1.13
C SER A 215 -17.93 -7.34 -1.11
N PHE A 216 -17.64 -6.27 -0.37
CA PHE A 216 -16.27 -5.77 -0.15
C PHE A 216 -15.69 -6.21 1.20
N THR A 217 -16.44 -6.96 2.00
CA THR A 217 -15.95 -7.49 3.27
C THR A 217 -15.06 -8.70 3.01
N MET A 218 -13.80 -8.62 3.43
CA MET A 218 -12.83 -9.68 3.19
C MET A 218 -12.76 -10.66 4.36
N LYS A 219 -12.78 -11.96 4.06
CA LYS A 219 -12.39 -13.00 5.01
C LYS A 219 -10.86 -13.09 5.07
N SER A 220 -10.34 -13.53 6.20
CA SER A 220 -8.90 -13.65 6.46
C SER A 220 -8.12 -14.23 5.27
N GLY A 221 -7.08 -13.51 4.80
CA GLY A 221 -6.20 -13.94 3.70
C GLY A 221 -6.57 -13.45 2.29
N SER A 222 -7.70 -12.75 2.11
CA SER A 222 -8.16 -12.25 0.80
C SER A 222 -8.01 -10.74 0.58
N ALA A 223 -7.37 -10.02 1.51
CA ALA A 223 -7.38 -8.55 1.51
C ALA A 223 -6.84 -7.89 0.23
N LYS A 224 -5.78 -8.46 -0.38
CA LYS A 224 -5.26 -7.95 -1.67
C LYS A 224 -6.30 -8.07 -2.79
N ILE A 225 -7.01 -9.20 -2.86
CA ILE A 225 -8.08 -9.41 -3.84
C ILE A 225 -9.22 -8.43 -3.58
N GLY A 226 -9.53 -8.18 -2.30
CA GLY A 226 -10.53 -7.20 -1.89
C GLY A 226 -10.20 -5.79 -2.33
N LEU A 227 -8.97 -5.32 -2.07
CA LEU A 227 -8.54 -3.98 -2.49
C LEU A 227 -8.62 -3.82 -4.01
N GLU A 228 -8.11 -4.79 -4.78
CA GLU A 228 -8.19 -4.77 -6.25
C GLU A 228 -9.64 -4.77 -6.75
N LEU A 229 -10.53 -5.54 -6.11
CA LEU A 229 -11.94 -5.55 -6.44
C LEU A 229 -12.56 -4.17 -6.18
N VAL A 230 -12.31 -3.56 -5.02
CA VAL A 230 -12.84 -2.23 -4.68
C VAL A 230 -12.31 -1.19 -5.67
N LYS A 231 -11.01 -1.19 -6.01
CA LYS A 231 -10.40 -0.27 -6.99
C LYS A 231 -11.13 -0.33 -8.34
N ARG A 232 -11.46 -1.53 -8.83
CA ARG A 232 -12.20 -1.71 -10.10
C ARG A 232 -13.59 -1.07 -10.09
N TYR A 233 -14.26 -0.96 -8.95
CA TYR A 233 -15.54 -0.24 -8.84
C TYR A 233 -15.34 1.25 -8.54
N LEU A 234 -14.32 1.60 -7.78
CA LEU A 234 -14.01 2.96 -7.40
C LEU A 234 -13.64 3.82 -8.62
N GLU A 235 -12.81 3.32 -9.52
CA GLU A 235 -12.30 4.07 -10.68
C GLU A 235 -13.42 4.60 -11.62
N PRO A 236 -14.38 3.77 -12.08
CA PRO A 236 -15.54 4.27 -12.82
C PRO A 236 -16.41 5.22 -11.98
N CYS A 237 -16.54 4.99 -10.68
CA CYS A 237 -17.38 5.84 -9.82
C CYS A 237 -16.76 7.21 -9.55
N MET A 238 -15.44 7.32 -9.46
CA MET A 238 -14.73 8.59 -9.30
C MET A 238 -14.72 9.45 -10.56
N SER A 239 -14.94 8.85 -11.74
CA SER A 239 -14.93 9.54 -13.03
C SER A 239 -16.33 9.81 -13.60
N ARG A 240 -17.30 8.91 -13.36
CA ARG A 240 -18.60 8.91 -14.04
C ARG A 240 -19.80 8.85 -13.10
N PHE A 241 -19.66 8.24 -11.92
CA PHE A 241 -20.77 7.91 -11.02
C PHE A 241 -20.55 8.41 -9.58
N HIS A 242 -20.29 9.71 -9.41
CA HIS A 242 -19.93 10.30 -8.12
C HIS A 242 -21.00 10.03 -7.02
N ASN A 243 -22.28 9.97 -7.40
CA ASN A 243 -23.40 9.68 -6.52
C ASN A 243 -23.35 8.27 -5.88
N LEU A 244 -22.56 7.34 -6.44
CA LEU A 244 -22.42 5.97 -5.94
C LEU A 244 -21.21 5.76 -5.02
N LEU A 245 -20.29 6.73 -4.93
CA LEU A 245 -19.16 6.69 -4.02
C LEU A 245 -19.55 6.49 -2.54
N PRO A 246 -20.62 7.14 -1.99
CA PRO A 246 -21.06 6.87 -0.63
C PRO A 246 -21.41 5.39 -0.40
N VAL A 247 -21.98 4.71 -1.40
CA VAL A 247 -22.37 3.29 -1.31
C VAL A 247 -21.14 2.40 -1.24
N ILE A 248 -20.11 2.69 -2.05
CA ILE A 248 -18.82 1.97 -2.00
C ILE A 248 -18.20 2.14 -0.62
N PHE A 249 -18.04 3.37 -0.15
CA PHE A 249 -17.42 3.67 1.14
C PHE A 249 -18.19 3.04 2.30
N GLN A 250 -19.52 3.08 2.29
CA GLN A 250 -20.35 2.43 3.30
C GLN A 250 -20.14 0.91 3.31
N LYS A 251 -20.13 0.25 2.14
CA LYS A 251 -19.91 -1.19 2.04
C LYS A 251 -18.50 -1.59 2.48
N VAL A 252 -17.48 -0.81 2.12
CA VAL A 252 -16.08 -1.06 2.54
C VAL A 252 -15.91 -0.84 4.05
N ALA A 253 -16.59 0.16 4.62
CA ALA A 253 -16.58 0.49 6.05
C ALA A 253 -17.44 -0.45 6.93
N SER A 254 -18.21 -1.35 6.32
CA SER A 254 -19.08 -2.29 7.04
C SER A 254 -18.27 -3.38 7.75
N VAL A 255 -17.64 -3.03 8.88
CA VAL A 255 -16.82 -3.92 9.71
C VAL A 255 -17.58 -4.57 10.87
N THR A 256 -18.88 -4.30 11.01
CA THR A 256 -19.69 -4.75 12.16
C THR A 256 -19.86 -6.27 12.23
N SER A 257 -19.80 -6.96 11.09
CA SER A 257 -19.89 -8.42 10.98
C SER A 257 -18.53 -9.13 11.05
N LEU A 258 -17.42 -8.39 11.12
CA LEU A 258 -16.07 -8.94 11.07
C LEU A 258 -15.51 -9.26 12.45
N THR A 259 -14.67 -10.28 12.56
CA THR A 259 -13.87 -10.51 13.76
C THR A 259 -12.88 -9.35 13.99
N SER A 260 -12.35 -9.21 15.21
CA SER A 260 -11.35 -8.15 15.51
C SER A 260 -10.13 -8.19 14.58
N SER A 261 -9.65 -9.40 14.24
CA SER A 261 -8.54 -9.62 13.32
C SER A 261 -8.90 -9.24 11.88
N GLU A 262 -10.06 -9.67 11.39
CA GLU A 262 -10.52 -9.33 10.03
C GLU A 262 -10.80 -7.84 9.88
N ALA A 263 -11.39 -7.22 10.89
CA ALA A 263 -11.62 -5.79 10.91
C ALA A 263 -10.28 -5.02 10.94
N HIS A 264 -9.26 -5.54 11.63
CA HIS A 264 -7.91 -4.96 11.57
C HIS A 264 -7.37 -5.07 10.14
N GLN A 265 -7.47 -6.24 9.52
CA GLN A 265 -7.02 -6.45 8.16
C GLN A 265 -7.76 -5.54 7.16
N GLN A 266 -9.08 -5.42 7.25
CA GLN A 266 -9.90 -4.55 6.42
C GLN A 266 -9.44 -3.08 6.49
N ILE A 267 -9.02 -2.59 7.66
CA ILE A 267 -8.56 -1.21 7.79
C ILE A 267 -7.21 -0.99 7.13
N TYR A 268 -6.23 -1.81 7.49
CA TYR A 268 -4.84 -1.61 7.08
C TYR A 268 -4.58 -2.01 5.63
N ASP A 269 -5.27 -3.04 5.14
CA ASP A 269 -5.04 -3.60 3.81
C ASP A 269 -6.06 -3.11 2.76
N VAL A 270 -7.21 -2.55 3.18
CA VAL A 270 -8.26 -2.08 2.25
C VAL A 270 -8.59 -0.61 2.46
N MET A 271 -9.09 -0.20 3.64
CA MET A 271 -9.65 1.14 3.83
C MET A 271 -8.60 2.25 3.72
N ILE A 272 -7.43 2.09 4.36
CA ILE A 272 -6.35 3.08 4.31
C ILE A 272 -5.75 3.20 2.90
N PRO A 273 -5.36 2.10 2.22
CA PRO A 273 -4.90 2.18 0.83
C PRO A 273 -5.94 2.77 -0.12
N LEU A 274 -7.23 2.49 0.10
CA LEU A 274 -8.30 3.07 -0.70
C LEU A 274 -8.35 4.60 -0.55
N LEU A 275 -8.19 5.12 0.68
CA LEU A 275 -8.12 6.55 0.90
C LEU A 275 -6.89 7.19 0.24
N GLU A 276 -5.75 6.48 0.20
CA GLU A 276 -4.55 6.92 -0.52
C GLU A 276 -4.82 7.03 -2.03
N ASP A 277 -5.44 6.01 -2.65
CA ASP A 277 -5.78 6.03 -4.08
C ASP A 277 -6.70 7.21 -4.40
N VAL A 278 -7.68 7.46 -3.53
CA VAL A 278 -8.63 8.56 -3.64
C VAL A 278 -7.93 9.91 -3.51
N ALA A 279 -7.01 10.05 -2.55
CA ALA A 279 -6.21 11.26 -2.39
C ALA A 279 -5.36 11.55 -3.63
N GLN A 280 -4.72 10.53 -4.19
CA GLN A 280 -3.96 10.65 -5.44
C GLN A 280 -4.86 11.04 -6.63
N TYR A 281 -6.08 10.52 -6.69
CA TYR A 281 -7.06 10.91 -7.69
C TYR A 281 -7.46 12.39 -7.56
N VAL A 282 -7.75 12.87 -6.36
CA VAL A 282 -8.09 14.28 -6.12
C VAL A 282 -6.92 15.20 -6.41
N GLN A 283 -5.70 14.80 -6.06
CA GLN A 283 -4.48 15.58 -6.38
C GLN A 283 -4.26 15.69 -7.89
N SER A 284 -4.55 14.64 -8.66
CA SER A 284 -4.47 14.67 -10.13
C SER A 284 -5.67 15.35 -10.79
N HIS A 285 -6.80 15.49 -10.09
CA HIS A 285 -8.04 16.10 -10.58
C HIS A 285 -8.63 17.06 -9.54
N PRO A 286 -8.10 18.30 -9.39
CA PRO A 286 -8.50 19.20 -8.31
C PRO A 286 -10.01 19.48 -8.21
N GLY A 287 -10.72 19.51 -9.34
CA GLY A 287 -12.19 19.69 -9.37
C GLY A 287 -13.01 18.49 -8.85
N ALA A 288 -12.38 17.33 -8.62
CA ALA A 288 -13.05 16.17 -8.06
C ALA A 288 -13.34 16.34 -6.56
N ALA A 289 -12.61 17.19 -5.85
CA ALA A 289 -12.77 17.42 -4.41
C ALA A 289 -14.22 17.78 -4.02
N ASP A 290 -14.83 18.69 -4.79
CA ASP A 290 -16.20 19.17 -4.55
C ASP A 290 -17.27 18.09 -4.76
N SER A 291 -16.93 17.05 -5.54
CA SER A 291 -17.84 15.94 -5.87
C SER A 291 -17.85 14.84 -4.79
N LEU A 292 -17.07 14.99 -3.71
CA LEU A 292 -16.83 13.96 -2.70
C LEU A 292 -17.37 14.26 -1.27
N PRO A 293 -18.59 14.80 -1.05
CA PRO A 293 -19.08 15.13 0.30
C PRO A 293 -19.13 13.94 1.28
N SER A 294 -19.39 12.73 0.78
CA SER A 294 -19.50 11.52 1.61
C SER A 294 -18.16 11.02 2.15
N MET A 295 -17.06 11.51 1.60
CA MET A 295 -15.70 11.11 1.95
C MET A 295 -15.36 11.48 3.39
N VAL A 296 -15.80 12.64 3.86
CA VAL A 296 -15.53 13.11 5.21
C VAL A 296 -16.03 12.10 6.25
N LYS A 297 -17.21 11.50 6.04
CA LYS A 297 -17.74 10.46 6.95
C LYS A 297 -16.90 9.18 6.92
N TYR A 298 -16.49 8.75 5.72
CA TYR A 298 -15.67 7.55 5.54
C TYR A 298 -14.27 7.71 6.14
N LEU A 299 -13.66 8.87 5.91
CA LEU A 299 -12.38 9.29 6.48
C LEU A 299 -12.44 9.34 8.01
N ASN A 300 -13.44 10.03 8.58
CA ASN A 300 -13.71 10.07 10.02
C ASN A 300 -13.81 8.68 10.64
N PHE A 301 -14.59 7.81 10.00
CA PHE A 301 -14.73 6.44 10.45
C PHE A 301 -13.40 5.68 10.39
N THR A 302 -12.70 5.73 9.25
CA THR A 302 -11.45 5.00 9.03
C THR A 302 -10.36 5.43 10.01
N LEU A 303 -10.16 6.75 10.18
CA LEU A 303 -9.21 7.31 11.13
C LEU A 303 -9.58 6.99 12.58
N GLY A 304 -10.86 7.14 12.93
CA GLY A 304 -11.34 6.85 14.28
C GLY A 304 -11.07 5.39 14.68
N VAL A 305 -11.25 4.45 13.75
CA VAL A 305 -10.94 3.03 14.03
C VAL A 305 -9.43 2.76 13.98
N PHE A 306 -8.67 3.42 13.10
CA PHE A 306 -7.19 3.34 13.08
C PHE A 306 -6.59 3.77 14.43
N VAL A 307 -6.95 4.96 14.93
CA VAL A 307 -6.43 5.51 16.19
C VAL A 307 -6.75 4.59 17.37
N LYS A 308 -7.96 4.02 17.41
CA LYS A 308 -8.35 3.04 18.43
C LYS A 308 -7.50 1.77 18.40
N ARG A 309 -6.97 1.37 17.24
CA ARG A 309 -6.25 0.10 17.03
C ARG A 309 -4.73 0.22 16.96
N VAL A 310 -4.17 1.40 16.69
CA VAL A 310 -2.71 1.60 16.54
C VAL A 310 -1.93 1.36 17.84
N LYS A 311 -2.62 1.24 18.99
CA LYS A 311 -2.03 0.85 20.28
C LYS A 311 -1.38 -0.54 20.26
N ALA A 312 -1.80 -1.43 19.37
CA ALA A 312 -1.17 -2.74 19.22
C ALA A 312 0.19 -2.63 18.51
N PRO A 313 1.23 -3.38 18.92
CA PRO A 313 2.52 -3.36 18.26
C PRO A 313 2.40 -3.86 16.81
N LEU A 314 2.46 -2.92 15.85
CA LEU A 314 2.46 -3.23 14.42
C LEU A 314 3.87 -3.65 13.96
N LYS A 315 3.93 -4.53 12.95
CA LYS A 315 5.18 -4.81 12.24
C LYS A 315 5.63 -3.56 11.47
N TYR A 316 6.93 -3.25 11.51
CA TYR A 316 7.53 -2.05 10.91
C TYR A 316 7.17 -1.82 9.43
N THR A 317 7.21 -2.87 8.60
CA THR A 317 6.94 -2.75 7.15
C THR A 317 5.50 -2.37 6.86
N THR A 318 4.55 -2.95 7.60
CA THR A 318 3.13 -2.64 7.50
C THR A 318 2.88 -1.22 8.00
N SER A 319 3.48 -0.83 9.11
CA SER A 319 3.26 0.51 9.68
C SER A 319 3.78 1.63 8.80
N ARG A 320 4.93 1.47 8.12
CA ARG A 320 5.43 2.51 7.19
C ARG A 320 4.47 2.78 6.04
N LYS A 321 3.99 1.74 5.35
CA LYS A 321 3.05 1.90 4.23
C LYS A 321 1.72 2.48 4.70
N SER A 322 1.17 1.97 5.80
CA SER A 322 -0.11 2.44 6.30
C SER A 322 -0.05 3.87 6.85
N ILE A 323 1.02 4.28 7.53
CA ILE A 323 1.18 5.68 7.97
C ILE A 323 1.35 6.62 6.78
N TRP A 324 2.09 6.21 5.75
CA TRP A 324 2.22 6.99 4.52
C TRP A 324 0.88 7.19 3.83
N ALA A 325 0.16 6.10 3.58
CA ALA A 325 -1.18 6.11 3.00
C ALA A 325 -2.16 6.94 3.84
N LEU A 326 -2.07 6.84 5.17
CA LEU A 326 -2.89 7.63 6.08
C LEU A 326 -2.59 9.12 5.95
N VAL A 327 -1.33 9.55 6.01
CA VAL A 327 -0.99 10.97 5.86
C VAL A 327 -1.37 11.49 4.48
N THR A 328 -1.23 10.68 3.43
CA THR A 328 -1.69 11.02 2.07
C THR A 328 -3.21 11.22 2.06
N ALA A 329 -3.96 10.33 2.72
CA ALA A 329 -5.40 10.49 2.88
C ALA A 329 -5.79 11.79 3.62
N MET A 330 -4.91 12.36 4.46
CA MET A 330 -5.21 13.59 5.18
C MET A 330 -5.16 14.83 4.28
N THR A 331 -4.67 14.71 3.04
CA THR A 331 -4.75 15.79 2.05
C THR A 331 -6.14 15.90 1.41
N LEU A 332 -7.06 14.98 1.74
CA LEU A 332 -8.45 15.05 1.27
C LEU A 332 -9.23 16.15 2.02
N PRO A 333 -10.30 16.71 1.43
CA PRO A 333 -11.19 17.65 2.12
C PRO A 333 -11.74 17.06 3.42
N GLY A 334 -11.62 17.78 4.54
CA GLY A 334 -11.99 17.29 5.87
C GLY A 334 -10.95 16.37 6.54
N GLY A 335 -9.88 16.03 5.81
CA GLY A 335 -8.71 15.24 6.21
C GLY A 335 -8.13 15.67 7.54
N LEU A 336 -7.66 16.91 7.51
CA LEU A 336 -6.90 17.53 8.57
C LEU A 336 -7.76 17.89 9.77
N GLU A 337 -8.99 18.37 9.58
CA GLU A 337 -9.94 18.67 10.65
C GLU A 337 -10.24 17.41 11.46
N THR A 338 -10.43 16.29 10.75
CA THR A 338 -10.62 14.98 11.39
C THR A 338 -9.37 14.57 12.15
N LEU A 339 -8.18 14.74 11.56
CA LEU A 339 -6.92 14.40 12.21
C LEU A 339 -6.70 15.24 13.47
N VAL A 340 -7.00 16.53 13.42
CA VAL A 340 -6.88 17.45 14.57
C VAL A 340 -7.88 17.07 15.66
N ALA A 341 -9.12 16.73 15.31
CA ALA A 341 -10.10 16.23 16.27
C ALA A 341 -9.64 14.94 16.97
N LEU A 342 -8.83 14.13 16.30
CA LEU A 342 -8.27 12.88 16.83
C LEU A 342 -6.83 13.02 17.36
N SER A 343 -6.23 14.22 17.27
CA SER A 343 -4.79 14.45 17.47
C SER A 343 -4.30 13.96 18.82
N GLN A 344 -4.99 14.31 19.91
CA GLN A 344 -4.59 13.88 21.26
C GLN A 344 -4.61 12.35 21.38
N SER A 345 -5.70 11.72 20.94
CA SER A 345 -5.84 10.25 20.98
C SER A 345 -4.80 9.56 20.09
N LEU A 346 -4.47 10.15 18.94
CA LEU A 346 -3.45 9.66 18.03
C LEU A 346 -2.07 9.78 18.67
N VAL A 347 -1.71 10.98 19.15
CA VAL A 347 -0.44 11.24 19.85
C VAL A 347 -0.28 10.20 20.94
N ASP A 348 -1.25 10.04 21.84
CA ASP A 348 -1.19 9.09 22.95
C ASP A 348 -1.07 7.62 22.51
N ALA A 349 -1.65 7.24 21.37
CA ALA A 349 -1.64 5.85 20.89
C ALA A 349 -0.38 5.44 20.12
N LEU A 350 0.35 6.38 19.51
CA LEU A 350 1.51 6.05 18.66
C LEU A 350 2.74 5.63 19.46
N SER A 351 3.50 4.66 18.93
CA SER A 351 4.84 4.33 19.44
C SER A 351 5.87 5.38 18.95
N PRO A 352 7.09 5.41 19.50
CA PRO A 352 8.11 6.36 19.05
C PRO A 352 8.45 6.17 17.57
N MET A 353 8.56 4.92 17.11
CA MET A 353 8.75 4.58 15.71
C MET A 353 7.63 5.13 14.83
N HIS A 354 6.38 5.00 15.27
CA HIS A 354 5.23 5.51 14.52
C HIS A 354 5.18 7.04 14.53
N CYS A 355 5.55 7.71 15.64
CA CYS A 355 5.67 9.16 15.68
C CYS A 355 6.70 9.66 14.65
N HIS A 356 7.88 9.05 14.62
CA HIS A 356 8.92 9.37 13.63
C HIS A 356 8.40 9.21 12.19
N LEU A 357 7.79 8.06 11.85
CA LEU A 357 7.23 7.83 10.53
C LEU A 357 6.13 8.84 10.18
N PHE A 358 5.25 9.17 11.12
CA PHE A 358 4.15 10.10 10.90
C PHE A 358 4.66 11.51 10.62
N ILE A 359 5.59 12.01 11.45
CA ILE A 359 6.22 13.34 11.27
C ILE A 359 6.93 13.40 9.92
N LYS A 360 7.66 12.34 9.54
CA LYS A 360 8.37 12.27 8.25
C LYS A 360 7.39 12.30 7.08
N SER A 361 6.31 11.52 7.15
CA SER A 361 5.27 11.51 6.12
C SER A 361 4.57 12.86 6.02
N MET A 362 4.26 13.53 7.13
CA MET A 362 3.65 14.86 7.13
C MET A 362 4.58 15.90 6.51
N SER A 363 5.87 15.86 6.85
CA SER A 363 6.88 16.75 6.26
C SER A 363 6.93 16.61 4.74
N ASN A 364 6.79 15.38 4.22
CA ASN A 364 6.83 15.10 2.79
C ASN A 364 5.55 15.50 2.04
N HIS A 365 4.43 15.70 2.75
CA HIS A 365 3.15 16.12 2.16
C HIS A 365 2.75 17.54 2.59
N ALA A 366 3.67 18.32 3.16
CA ALA A 366 3.38 19.63 3.71
C ALA A 366 2.69 20.54 2.69
N ASP A 367 3.09 20.48 1.42
CA ASP A 367 2.53 21.29 0.32
C ASP A 367 1.07 20.93 -0.04
N TYR A 368 0.63 19.72 0.29
CA TYR A 368 -0.72 19.22 -0.02
C TYR A 368 -1.67 19.26 1.18
N LEU A 369 -1.15 19.50 2.38
CA LEU A 369 -1.96 19.67 3.58
C LEU A 369 -2.52 21.09 3.60
N LEU A 370 -3.63 21.29 2.88
CA LEU A 370 -4.30 22.59 2.78
C LEU A 370 -5.02 22.92 4.11
N PHE A 371 -4.69 24.07 4.68
CA PHE A 371 -5.40 24.64 5.83
C PHE A 371 -6.47 25.60 5.34
N PRO A 372 -7.73 25.47 5.80
CA PRO A 372 -8.69 26.56 5.65
C PRO A 372 -8.10 27.82 6.29
N THR A 373 -7.98 28.91 5.52
CA THR A 373 -7.38 30.19 5.98
C THR A 373 -8.14 30.82 7.15
N ASP A 374 -9.37 30.40 7.36
CA ASP A 374 -10.34 31.08 8.22
C ASP A 374 -10.57 30.32 9.54
N HIS A 375 -9.74 29.33 9.86
CA HIS A 375 -9.94 28.46 11.03
C HIS A 375 -8.85 28.60 12.09
N THR A 376 -9.27 28.84 13.33
CA THR A 376 -8.46 28.86 14.57
C THR A 376 -8.02 27.45 15.03
N VAL A 377 -8.22 26.44 14.18
CA VAL A 377 -7.94 25.04 14.48
C VAL A 377 -6.41 24.83 14.53
N PRO A 378 -5.90 23.96 15.43
CA PRO A 378 -4.48 23.60 15.46
C PRO A 378 -3.96 23.27 14.06
N ASN A 379 -2.93 23.99 13.62
CA ASN A 379 -2.28 23.72 12.33
C ASN A 379 -1.48 22.39 12.39
N ALA A 380 -1.05 21.86 11.24
CA ALA A 380 -0.22 20.65 11.20
C ALA A 380 1.04 20.79 12.04
N SER A 381 1.59 22.00 12.12
CA SER A 381 2.77 22.29 12.94
C SER A 381 2.49 21.99 14.42
N SER A 382 1.30 22.30 14.95
CA SER A 382 0.91 21.94 16.32
C SER A 382 0.86 20.42 16.52
N LEU A 383 0.27 19.67 15.59
CA LEU A 383 0.25 18.20 15.67
C LEU A 383 1.65 17.61 15.54
N MET A 384 2.45 18.07 14.57
CA MET A 384 3.84 17.64 14.40
C MET A 384 4.67 17.95 15.64
N SER A 385 4.42 19.10 16.29
CA SER A 385 5.06 19.48 17.54
C SER A 385 4.68 18.54 18.68
N ALA A 386 3.39 18.22 18.84
CA ALA A 386 2.94 17.26 19.85
C ALA A 386 3.53 15.86 19.63
N LEU A 387 3.58 15.39 18.38
CA LEU A 387 4.21 14.11 18.02
C LEU A 387 5.72 14.12 18.26
N LEU A 388 6.39 15.24 17.96
CA LEU A 388 7.83 15.40 18.13
C LEU A 388 8.21 15.44 19.61
N THR A 389 7.42 16.15 20.44
CA THR A 389 7.54 16.12 21.90
C THR A 389 7.39 14.70 22.43
N LYS A 390 6.30 14.01 22.07
CA LYS A 390 6.11 12.61 22.49
C LYS A 390 7.25 11.71 22.03
N TYR A 391 7.71 11.86 20.79
CA TYR A 391 8.86 11.11 20.29
C TYR A 391 10.10 11.35 21.15
N SER A 392 10.40 12.62 21.47
CA SER A 392 11.54 12.98 22.33
C SER A 392 11.46 12.36 23.73
N GLU A 393 10.26 12.19 24.27
CA GLU A 393 10.01 11.60 25.59
C GLU A 393 10.07 10.07 25.59
N THR A 394 9.78 9.43 24.45
CA THR A 394 9.55 7.97 24.39
C THR A 394 10.51 7.21 23.48
N ALA A 395 11.35 7.90 22.69
CA ALA A 395 12.35 7.28 21.80
C ALA A 395 13.19 6.22 22.52
N VAL A 396 13.49 5.12 21.83
CA VAL A 396 14.37 4.07 22.36
C VAL A 396 15.82 4.53 22.22
N LEU A 397 16.56 4.53 23.32
CA LEU A 397 17.92 5.07 23.43
C LEU A 397 18.88 4.00 23.96
N SER A 398 18.80 2.81 23.38
CA SER A 398 19.49 1.60 23.87
C SER A 398 20.83 1.33 23.19
N LYS A 399 21.11 2.06 22.10
CA LYS A 399 22.35 1.97 21.32
C LYS A 399 22.86 3.35 20.98
N SER A 400 24.16 3.46 20.74
CA SER A 400 24.79 4.72 20.31
C SER A 400 24.13 5.27 19.03
N GLU A 401 23.94 4.42 18.01
CA GLU A 401 23.27 4.80 16.75
C GLU A 401 21.86 5.35 16.98
N GLU A 402 21.07 4.74 17.88
CA GLU A 402 19.71 5.18 18.19
C GLU A 402 19.67 6.57 18.87
N VAL A 403 20.67 6.87 19.71
CA VAL A 403 20.82 8.19 20.35
C VAL A 403 21.12 9.25 19.29
N ILE A 404 22.08 8.99 18.40
CA ILE A 404 22.48 9.93 17.35
C ILE A 404 21.35 10.15 16.36
N ASP A 405 20.69 9.09 15.88
CA ASP A 405 19.57 9.18 14.95
C ASP A 405 18.42 9.99 15.57
N SER A 406 18.11 9.78 16.86
CA SER A 406 17.04 10.50 17.56
C SER A 406 17.36 11.99 17.73
N LEU A 407 18.60 12.32 18.10
CA LEU A 407 19.05 13.72 18.22
C LEU A 407 19.07 14.42 16.87
N GLN A 408 19.63 13.78 15.84
CA GLN A 408 19.63 14.33 14.49
C GLN A 408 18.21 14.58 14.00
N PHE A 409 17.29 13.64 14.25
CA PHE A 409 15.89 13.79 13.90
C PHE A 409 15.22 15.00 14.58
N CYS A 410 15.45 15.20 15.89
CA CYS A 410 15.00 16.38 16.64
C CYS A 410 15.63 17.68 16.12
N LEU A 411 16.95 17.71 15.88
CA LEU A 411 17.70 18.91 15.51
C LEU A 411 17.30 19.46 14.14
N VAL A 412 17.10 18.58 13.15
CA VAL A 412 16.58 18.95 11.83
C VAL A 412 15.20 19.62 11.93
N ARG A 413 14.45 19.37 13.00
CA ARG A 413 13.09 19.89 13.25
C ARG A 413 13.01 20.85 14.44
N ARG A 414 14.15 21.42 14.87
CA ARG A 414 14.21 22.31 16.04
C ARG A 414 13.32 23.56 15.92
N ALA A 415 12.99 23.98 14.70
CA ALA A 415 12.08 25.10 14.46
C ALA A 415 10.65 24.82 14.94
N LEU A 416 10.22 23.54 14.98
CA LEU A 416 8.91 23.14 15.48
C LEU A 416 8.88 23.09 17.01
N VAL A 417 9.88 22.42 17.60
CA VAL A 417 9.99 22.24 19.06
C VAL A 417 11.44 22.44 19.48
N PRO A 418 11.84 23.64 19.93
CA PRO A 418 13.22 23.94 20.30
C PRO A 418 13.78 23.00 21.39
N THR A 419 12.92 22.52 22.28
CA THR A 419 13.29 21.67 23.43
C THR A 419 13.40 20.17 23.11
N CYS A 420 13.10 19.71 21.88
CA CYS A 420 13.11 18.28 21.54
C CYS A 420 14.48 17.63 21.75
N ALA A 421 15.54 18.29 21.28
CA ALA A 421 16.90 17.78 21.45
C ALA A 421 17.30 17.76 22.93
N ASP A 422 16.92 18.79 23.69
CA ASP A 422 17.17 18.89 25.13
C ASP A 422 16.48 17.78 25.91
N ASN A 423 15.26 17.40 25.52
CA ASN A 423 14.57 16.26 26.12
C ASN A 423 15.32 14.95 25.89
N ILE A 424 15.86 14.71 24.69
CA ILE A 424 16.69 13.52 24.43
C ILE A 424 17.98 13.58 25.25
N ILE A 425 18.68 14.73 25.27
CA ILE A 425 19.89 14.94 26.07
C ILE A 425 19.62 14.66 27.56
N LYS A 426 18.53 15.21 28.10
CA LYS A 426 18.12 15.00 29.49
C LYS A 426 17.87 13.53 29.81
N ARG A 427 17.30 12.78 28.87
CA ARG A 427 17.02 11.34 29.04
C ARG A 427 18.29 10.48 28.98
N ILE A 428 19.21 10.74 28.05
CA ILE A 428 20.48 10.00 28.01
C ILE A 428 21.39 10.30 29.21
N LEU A 429 21.23 11.49 29.82
CA LEU A 429 21.92 11.90 31.04
C LEU A 429 21.09 11.66 32.32
N GLU A 430 19.97 10.93 32.24
CA GLU A 430 19.14 10.69 33.41
C GLU A 430 19.97 9.94 34.47
N PRO A 431 19.94 10.36 35.75
CA PRO A 431 20.81 9.78 36.78
C PRO A 431 20.73 8.25 36.86
N ARG A 432 19.55 7.67 36.63
CA ARG A 432 19.34 6.21 36.63
C ARG A 432 20.18 5.50 35.57
N CYS A 433 20.33 6.09 34.39
CA CYS A 433 21.14 5.55 33.30
C CYS A 433 22.64 5.71 33.58
N LEU A 434 23.04 6.84 34.16
CA LEU A 434 24.43 7.14 34.51
C LEU A 434 24.99 6.27 35.65
N LEU A 435 24.13 5.64 36.45
CA LEU A 435 24.53 4.69 37.49
C LEU A 435 24.99 3.34 36.94
N LEU A 436 24.70 3.02 35.67
CA LEU A 436 25.05 1.73 35.04
C LEU A 436 26.34 1.87 34.22
N PRO A 437 27.49 1.30 34.68
CA PRO A 437 28.76 1.40 33.96
C PRO A 437 28.67 0.87 32.51
N GLU A 438 27.89 -0.19 32.28
CA GLU A 438 27.71 -0.77 30.95
C GLU A 438 26.98 0.16 29.99
N TYR A 439 26.03 0.96 30.48
CA TYR A 439 25.33 1.96 29.66
C TYR A 439 26.30 3.08 29.24
N VAL A 440 27.07 3.59 30.21
CA VAL A 440 28.05 4.65 29.97
C VAL A 440 29.14 4.18 29.02
N ASP A 441 29.65 2.96 29.21
CA ASP A 441 30.74 2.42 28.40
C ASP A 441 30.29 1.99 27.00
N ASN A 442 29.13 1.33 26.86
CA ASN A 442 28.72 0.76 25.57
C ASN A 442 27.83 1.68 24.72
N ILE A 443 27.21 2.70 25.31
CA ILE A 443 26.27 3.58 24.60
C ILE A 443 26.76 5.03 24.59
N LEU A 444 26.99 5.64 25.76
CA LEU A 444 27.32 7.07 25.81
C LEU A 444 28.73 7.37 25.31
N ALA A 445 29.75 6.64 25.78
CA ALA A 445 31.14 6.88 25.38
C ALA A 445 31.38 6.72 23.85
N PRO A 446 30.85 5.67 23.18
CA PRO A 446 30.94 5.57 21.72
C PRO A 446 30.23 6.71 20.98
N SER A 447 29.18 7.29 21.58
CA SER A 447 28.40 8.38 20.97
C SER A 447 29.12 9.74 20.98
N ILE A 448 30.18 9.93 21.78
CA ILE A 448 30.84 11.23 21.97
C ILE A 448 31.29 11.86 20.65
N LEU A 449 31.92 11.07 19.78
CA LEU A 449 32.43 11.55 18.49
C LEU A 449 31.27 12.06 17.61
N ASP A 450 30.22 11.25 17.48
CA ASP A 450 29.08 11.57 16.63
C ASP A 450 28.23 12.72 17.23
N LEU A 451 28.11 12.80 18.56
CA LEU A 451 27.45 13.92 19.25
C LEU A 451 28.16 15.24 18.95
N ARG A 452 29.49 15.25 18.98
CA ARG A 452 30.30 16.42 18.68
C ARG A 452 30.17 16.83 17.21
N GLU A 453 30.21 15.87 16.30
CA GLU A 453 30.04 16.14 14.87
C GLU A 453 28.63 16.66 14.56
N LEU A 454 27.63 16.10 15.22
CA LEU A 454 26.25 16.58 15.14
C LEU A 454 26.13 18.01 15.67
N ALA A 455 26.76 18.31 16.81
CA ALA A 455 26.78 19.65 17.38
C ALA A 455 27.45 20.67 16.43
N ARG A 456 28.55 20.30 15.78
CA ARG A 456 29.19 21.13 14.75
C ARG A 456 28.29 21.36 13.55
N THR A 457 27.72 20.29 13.01
CA THR A 457 26.83 20.33 11.84
C THR A 457 25.66 21.30 12.04
N HIS A 458 25.17 21.44 13.26
CA HIS A 458 24.04 22.31 13.60
C HIS A 458 24.43 23.64 14.28
N ASN A 459 25.74 23.95 14.40
CA ASN A 459 26.28 25.11 15.12
C ASN A 459 25.82 25.21 16.59
N LEU A 460 25.87 24.08 17.31
CA LEU A 460 25.43 23.90 18.70
C LEU A 460 26.55 23.33 19.58
N VAL A 461 27.82 23.56 19.24
CA VAL A 461 28.98 23.01 19.99
C VAL A 461 28.92 23.41 21.47
N ASP A 462 28.68 24.70 21.75
CA ASP A 462 28.61 25.20 23.13
C ASP A 462 27.41 24.63 23.89
N HIS A 463 26.29 24.40 23.20
CA HIS A 463 25.09 23.81 23.78
C HIS A 463 25.28 22.33 24.17
N PHE A 464 26.05 21.58 23.37
CA PHE A 464 26.35 20.17 23.65
C PHE A 464 27.53 19.99 24.62
N MET A 465 28.32 21.04 24.87
CA MET A 465 29.51 20.96 25.70
C MET A 465 29.25 20.47 27.14
N PRO A 466 28.20 20.93 27.86
CA PRO A 466 27.86 20.37 29.16
C PRO A 466 27.52 18.88 29.11
N THR A 467 26.87 18.43 28.04
CA THR A 467 26.54 17.01 27.80
C THR A 467 27.80 16.18 27.61
N LEU A 468 28.68 16.60 26.71
CA LEU A 468 29.96 15.92 26.44
C LEU A 468 30.81 15.84 27.72
N ARG A 469 30.92 16.94 28.46
CA ARG A 469 31.58 16.98 29.76
C ARG A 469 31.00 15.95 30.72
N THR A 470 29.68 15.92 30.87
CA THR A 470 29.00 15.00 31.79
C THR A 470 29.31 13.54 31.42
N ILE A 471 29.22 13.19 30.13
CA ILE A 471 29.52 11.83 29.66
C ILE A 471 30.98 11.46 29.99
N VAL A 472 31.94 12.32 29.66
CA VAL A 472 33.37 12.05 29.91
C VAL A 472 33.66 11.90 31.41
N LEU A 473 33.12 12.78 32.25
CA LEU A 473 33.30 12.71 33.71
C LEU A 473 32.65 11.46 34.30
N THR A 474 31.43 11.12 33.88
CA THR A 474 30.75 9.90 34.35
C THR A 474 31.46 8.63 33.89
N TRP A 475 31.93 8.58 32.63
CA TRP A 475 32.72 7.45 32.15
C TRP A 475 34.00 7.30 32.97
N PHE A 476 34.66 8.41 33.27
CA PHE A 476 35.85 8.40 34.11
C PHE A 476 35.56 7.88 35.53
N GLU A 477 34.53 8.38 36.19
CA GLU A 477 34.16 7.99 37.55
C GLU A 477 33.66 6.52 37.63
N LYS A 478 32.77 6.12 36.72
CA LYS A 478 32.06 4.84 36.82
C LYS A 478 32.74 3.69 36.08
N VAL A 479 33.48 3.97 35.02
CA VAL A 479 34.12 2.94 34.19
C VAL A 479 35.62 2.90 34.45
N PHE A 480 36.30 4.05 34.38
CA PHE A 480 37.76 4.12 34.53
C PHE A 480 38.20 3.91 35.98
N GLN A 481 37.68 4.68 36.95
CA GLN A 481 38.07 4.56 38.36
C GLN A 481 37.61 3.26 39.02
N ALA A 482 36.56 2.62 38.47
CA ALA A 482 36.16 1.28 38.90
C ALA A 482 37.22 0.22 38.55
N GLN A 483 38.15 0.51 37.62
CA GLN A 483 39.28 -0.38 37.37
C GLN A 483 40.31 -0.28 38.49
N ARG A 484 40.78 -1.43 38.95
CA ARG A 484 41.88 -1.50 39.91
C ARG A 484 43.16 -1.02 39.22
N LYS A 485 43.70 0.11 39.66
CA LYS A 485 45.04 0.55 39.25
C LYS A 485 46.05 -0.52 39.69
N PRO A 486 46.87 -1.06 38.78
CA PRO A 486 47.87 -2.06 39.15
C PRO A 486 48.88 -1.45 40.13
N GLN A 487 49.23 -2.17 41.19
CA GLN A 487 50.26 -1.74 42.14
C GLN A 487 51.66 -1.82 41.52
N ILE A 488 51.86 -2.79 40.63
CA ILE A 488 53.08 -3.04 39.89
C ILE A 488 52.70 -3.03 38.41
N ASP A 489 53.32 -2.15 37.65
CA ASP A 489 53.15 -2.14 36.20
C ASP A 489 53.93 -3.31 35.58
N GLU A 490 53.19 -4.36 35.21
CA GLU A 490 53.74 -5.55 34.57
C GLU A 490 53.79 -5.43 33.03
N SER A 491 53.55 -4.26 32.43
CA SER A 491 53.51 -4.08 30.97
C SER A 491 54.85 -4.42 30.28
N ALA A 492 55.98 -3.90 30.79
CA ALA A 492 57.30 -4.19 30.25
C ALA A 492 57.69 -5.69 30.42
N PRO A 493 57.52 -6.29 31.61
CA PRO A 493 57.68 -7.73 31.79
C PRO A 493 56.79 -8.58 30.86
N LEU A 494 55.54 -8.15 30.63
CA LEU A 494 54.59 -8.81 29.73
C LEU A 494 55.05 -8.76 28.27
N CYS A 495 55.55 -7.62 27.79
CA CYS A 495 56.12 -7.50 26.45
C CYS A 495 57.32 -8.43 26.26
N VAL A 496 58.20 -8.52 27.27
CA VAL A 496 59.32 -9.47 27.26
C VAL A 496 58.81 -10.91 27.25
N ALA A 497 57.82 -11.25 28.06
CA ALA A 497 57.21 -12.58 28.10
C ALA A 497 56.59 -12.97 26.74
N LEU A 498 55.84 -12.05 26.11
CA LEU A 498 55.25 -12.22 24.78
C LEU A 498 56.30 -12.46 23.70
N SER A 499 57.45 -11.76 23.76
CA SER A 499 58.55 -11.92 22.80
C SER A 499 59.21 -13.30 22.86
N ARG A 500 59.09 -14.01 24.00
CA ARG A 500 59.65 -15.35 24.20
C ARG A 500 58.77 -16.47 23.63
N PHE A 501 57.50 -16.20 23.33
CA PHE A 501 56.62 -17.17 22.69
C PHE A 501 56.97 -17.32 21.21
N CYS A 502 57.17 -18.56 20.76
CA CYS A 502 57.30 -18.83 19.34
C CYS A 502 56.01 -18.49 18.55
N THR A 503 56.12 -18.36 17.23
CA THR A 503 55.02 -18.01 16.31
C THR A 503 54.28 -19.23 15.77
N CYS A 504 54.39 -20.39 16.41
CA CYS A 504 53.74 -21.62 15.93
C CYS A 504 52.20 -21.54 16.08
N GLN A 505 51.48 -22.41 15.38
CA GLN A 505 50.02 -22.47 15.43
C GLN A 505 49.48 -22.73 16.85
N LEU A 506 50.22 -23.46 17.70
CA LEU A 506 49.82 -23.73 19.09
C LEU A 506 50.01 -22.52 20.02
N CYS A 507 51.04 -21.70 19.79
CA CYS A 507 51.34 -20.54 20.62
C CYS A 507 50.59 -19.28 20.17
N THR A 508 50.10 -19.22 18.94
CA THR A 508 49.37 -18.06 18.41
C THR A 508 48.12 -17.74 19.25
N PRO A 509 47.22 -18.69 19.58
CA PRO A 509 46.08 -18.42 20.45
C PRO A 509 46.47 -17.94 21.85
N ILE A 510 47.59 -18.44 22.39
CA ILE A 510 48.12 -18.04 23.70
C ILE A 510 48.62 -16.59 23.63
N ARG A 511 49.38 -16.24 22.59
CA ARG A 511 49.83 -14.87 22.35
C ARG A 511 48.66 -13.91 22.17
N SER A 512 47.64 -14.30 21.41
CA SER A 512 46.41 -13.52 21.26
C SER A 512 45.67 -13.37 22.60
N PHE A 513 45.58 -14.43 23.42
CA PHE A 513 45.03 -14.34 24.77
C PHE A 513 45.81 -13.38 25.67
N PHE A 514 47.14 -13.33 25.56
CA PHE A 514 47.98 -12.37 26.25
C PHE A 514 47.84 -10.93 25.77
N GLN A 515 47.27 -10.70 24.59
CA GLN A 515 46.92 -9.38 24.09
C GLN A 515 45.45 -9.04 24.37
N ASP A 516 44.62 -10.06 24.58
CA ASP A 516 43.20 -9.93 24.90
C ASP A 516 43.02 -9.36 26.31
N GLN A 517 42.42 -8.18 26.41
CA GLN A 517 42.24 -7.45 27.66
C GLN A 517 41.01 -7.93 28.45
N SER A 518 40.13 -8.73 27.83
CA SER A 518 38.85 -9.15 28.41
C SER A 518 38.91 -10.48 29.14
N LYS A 519 39.87 -11.36 28.77
CA LYS A 519 39.93 -12.74 29.27
C LYS A 519 40.96 -12.92 30.38
N LEU A 520 40.50 -13.51 31.48
CA LEU A 520 41.34 -13.96 32.61
C LEU A 520 41.91 -15.36 32.38
N GLU A 521 41.13 -16.26 31.77
CA GLU A 521 41.52 -17.64 31.46
C GLU A 521 41.39 -17.96 29.97
N LEU A 522 42.30 -18.81 29.47
CA LEU A 522 42.24 -19.45 28.18
C LEU A 522 42.21 -20.97 28.38
N ARG A 523 41.23 -21.62 27.78
CA ARG A 523 41.19 -23.08 27.68
C ARG A 523 41.69 -23.50 26.31
N VAL A 524 42.80 -24.23 26.29
CA VAL A 524 43.32 -24.83 25.06
C VAL A 524 42.75 -26.24 24.98
N LEU A 525 41.57 -26.34 24.34
CA LEU A 525 40.87 -27.59 24.09
C LEU A 525 41.42 -28.22 22.81
N ALA A 526 42.20 -29.28 22.95
CA ALA A 526 42.68 -30.15 21.86
C ALA A 526 43.31 -31.40 22.48
N PRO A 527 43.47 -32.52 21.73
CA PRO A 527 44.23 -33.67 22.18
C PRO A 527 45.70 -33.28 22.15
N VAL A 528 46.12 -32.44 23.09
CA VAL A 528 47.51 -32.06 23.26
C VAL A 528 48.21 -33.27 23.88
N ILE A 529 48.46 -34.29 23.04
CA ILE A 529 49.13 -35.52 23.43
C ILE A 529 50.64 -35.29 23.28
N GLY A 530 51.41 -35.66 24.31
CA GLY A 530 52.87 -35.70 24.26
C GLY A 530 53.55 -34.35 23.99
N THR A 531 54.08 -34.18 22.78
CA THR A 531 55.06 -33.13 22.42
C THR A 531 54.45 -31.73 22.35
N SER A 532 53.24 -31.58 21.79
CA SER A 532 52.54 -30.30 21.72
C SER A 532 52.25 -29.73 23.12
N ARG A 533 52.03 -30.61 24.11
CA ARG A 533 51.69 -30.23 25.48
C ARG A 533 52.92 -29.75 26.19
N ARG A 534 54.01 -30.53 26.08
CA ARG A 534 55.32 -30.14 26.58
C ARG A 534 55.77 -28.83 25.96
N HIS A 535 55.51 -28.62 24.67
CA HIS A 535 55.81 -27.36 24.00
C HIS A 535 55.08 -26.19 24.64
N VAL A 536 53.75 -26.23 24.78
CA VAL A 536 52.98 -25.16 25.44
C VAL A 536 53.41 -24.96 26.89
N GLU A 537 53.61 -26.05 27.65
CA GLU A 537 54.11 -26.02 29.02
C GLU A 537 55.47 -25.31 29.12
N GLU A 538 56.39 -25.61 28.21
CA GLU A 538 57.71 -25.02 28.17
C GLU A 538 57.67 -23.54 27.76
N GLN A 539 56.83 -23.17 26.79
CA GLN A 539 56.65 -21.78 26.38
C GLN A 539 56.06 -20.93 27.51
N VAL A 540 55.03 -21.44 28.19
CA VAL A 540 54.47 -20.79 29.39
C VAL A 540 55.52 -20.69 30.51
N LYS A 541 56.33 -21.73 30.72
CA LYS A 541 57.42 -21.70 31.71
C LYS A 541 58.49 -20.64 31.35
N ARG A 542 58.84 -20.50 30.06
CA ARG A 542 59.81 -19.50 29.56
C ARG A 542 59.28 -18.06 29.65
N ALA A 543 57.98 -17.88 29.45
CA ALA A 543 57.32 -16.59 29.57
C ALA A 543 57.33 -16.05 31.01
N GLY A 544 57.28 -16.94 32.00
CA GLY A 544 57.42 -16.61 33.42
C GLY A 544 56.27 -17.17 34.24
N ARG A 545 56.59 -18.00 35.25
CA ARG A 545 55.59 -18.63 36.13
C ARG A 545 54.86 -17.65 37.05
N GLU A 546 55.42 -16.46 37.25
CA GLU A 546 54.83 -15.40 38.08
C GLU A 546 53.67 -14.70 37.35
N MET A 547 53.69 -14.68 36.01
CA MET A 547 52.68 -14.03 35.17
C MET A 547 51.56 -14.98 34.75
N LEU A 548 51.85 -16.28 34.69
CA LEU A 548 50.91 -17.30 34.26
C LEU A 548 50.88 -18.48 35.20
N SER A 549 49.67 -18.91 35.51
CA SER A 549 49.42 -20.24 36.04
C SER A 549 48.94 -21.17 34.94
N LEU A 550 49.45 -22.40 34.97
CA LEU A 550 49.06 -23.46 34.05
C LEU A 550 48.46 -24.61 34.85
N THR A 551 47.16 -24.82 34.71
CA THR A 551 46.45 -25.94 35.32
C THR A 551 46.24 -27.04 34.29
N LYS A 552 46.55 -28.26 34.69
CA LYS A 552 46.46 -29.47 33.87
C LYS A 552 45.16 -30.21 34.22
N ASN A 553 44.26 -30.40 33.27
CA ASN A 553 43.07 -31.25 33.45
C ASN A 553 42.98 -32.31 32.34
N LEU A 554 42.05 -33.27 32.48
CA LEU A 554 41.82 -34.32 31.47
C LEU A 554 41.33 -33.75 30.13
N GLU A 555 40.69 -32.57 30.17
CA GLU A 555 40.13 -31.89 28.99
C GLU A 555 41.14 -31.01 28.24
N GLY A 556 42.34 -30.78 28.79
CA GLY A 556 43.39 -29.98 28.14
C GLY A 556 44.28 -29.18 29.09
N LEU A 557 44.68 -27.99 28.61
CA LEU A 557 45.45 -27.01 29.38
C LEU A 557 44.60 -25.78 29.66
N ARG A 558 44.56 -25.35 30.92
CA ARG A 558 44.00 -24.06 31.33
C ARG A 558 45.13 -23.12 31.68
N ILE A 559 45.22 -22.02 30.94
CA ILE A 559 46.20 -20.94 31.18
C ILE A 559 45.44 -19.78 31.80
N THR A 560 45.85 -19.35 32.99
CA THR A 560 45.23 -18.23 33.70
C THR A 560 46.28 -17.16 33.94
N LYS A 561 45.96 -15.90 33.62
CA LYS A 561 46.82 -14.75 33.92
C LYS A 561 46.91 -14.55 35.43
N SER A 562 48.07 -14.12 35.92
CA SER A 562 48.15 -13.58 37.27
C SER A 562 47.21 -12.37 37.39
N GLU A 563 46.75 -12.10 38.61
CA GLU A 563 45.85 -10.98 38.86
C GLU A 563 46.47 -9.64 38.42
N ASN A 564 47.77 -9.46 38.68
CA ASN A 564 48.52 -8.27 38.30
C ASN A 564 48.62 -8.09 36.77
N VAL A 565 48.95 -9.15 36.02
CA VAL A 565 48.97 -9.10 34.55
C VAL A 565 47.58 -8.73 34.03
N TYR A 566 46.55 -9.41 34.52
CA TYR A 566 45.17 -9.16 34.08
C TYR A 566 44.74 -7.71 34.31
N TRP A 567 44.94 -7.19 35.53
CA TRP A 567 44.58 -5.81 35.86
C TRP A 567 45.48 -4.78 35.16
N THR A 568 46.77 -5.05 34.98
CA THR A 568 47.67 -4.16 34.22
C THR A 568 47.19 -4.02 32.77
N MET A 569 46.91 -5.14 32.11
CA MET A 569 46.38 -5.13 30.74
C MET A 569 45.05 -4.40 30.64
N ARG A 570 44.13 -4.69 31.56
CA ARG A 570 42.80 -4.07 31.59
C ARG A 570 42.88 -2.58 31.91
N TRP A 571 43.81 -2.16 32.77
CA TRP A 571 44.08 -0.76 33.05
C TRP A 571 44.57 -0.02 31.80
N HIS A 572 45.60 -0.53 31.11
CA HIS A 572 46.09 0.10 29.89
C HIS A 572 45.05 0.11 28.76
N ALA A 573 44.22 -0.93 28.65
CA ALA A 573 43.09 -0.98 27.73
C ALA A 573 42.15 0.20 27.93
N VAL A 574 41.71 0.37 29.19
CA VAL A 574 40.77 1.40 29.58
C VAL A 574 41.43 2.78 29.52
N GLN A 575 42.72 2.89 29.80
CA GLN A 575 43.52 4.10 29.58
C GLN A 575 43.58 4.50 28.10
N ALA A 576 43.93 3.60 27.19
CA ALA A 576 43.95 3.88 25.76
C ALA A 576 42.56 4.27 25.24
N ARG A 577 41.50 3.65 25.75
CA ARG A 577 40.12 4.02 25.42
C ARG A 577 39.75 5.40 25.97
N GLY A 578 40.16 5.72 27.20
CA GLY A 578 40.00 7.05 27.78
C GLY A 578 40.67 8.12 26.94
N LEU A 579 41.87 7.84 26.42
CA LEU A 579 42.59 8.74 25.53
C LEU A 579 41.82 8.95 24.22
N ALA A 580 41.30 7.88 23.62
CA ALA A 580 40.45 7.96 22.43
C ALA A 580 39.16 8.76 22.68
N ILE A 581 38.54 8.62 23.86
CA ILE A 581 37.36 9.38 24.28
C ILE A 581 37.69 10.87 24.41
N LEU A 582 38.82 11.23 25.03
CA LEU A 582 39.25 12.63 25.12
C LEU A 582 39.48 13.23 23.74
N HIS A 583 40.18 12.53 22.84
CA HIS A 583 40.36 12.99 21.46
C HIS A 583 39.05 13.09 20.68
N ALA A 584 38.09 12.19 20.92
CA ALA A 584 36.77 12.28 20.31
C ALA A 584 36.02 13.54 20.78
N ALA A 585 36.13 13.88 22.07
CA ALA A 585 35.44 15.02 22.67
C ALA A 585 36.02 16.39 22.23
N SER A 586 37.33 16.49 21.99
CA SER A 586 37.96 17.71 21.44
C SER A 586 39.24 17.41 20.66
N ASP A 587 39.46 18.14 19.57
CA ASP A 587 40.67 18.03 18.73
C ASP A 587 41.82 18.84 19.32
N THR A 588 41.52 19.80 20.20
CA THR A 588 42.51 20.68 20.80
C THR A 588 42.53 20.51 22.31
N ARG A 589 43.73 20.70 22.88
CA ARG A 589 43.94 20.76 24.32
C ARG A 589 43.11 21.88 24.97
N ALA A 590 43.10 23.07 24.37
CA ALA A 590 42.33 24.21 24.87
C ALA A 590 40.82 23.90 24.95
N GLY A 591 40.28 23.16 23.96
CA GLY A 591 38.90 22.69 24.00
C GLY A 591 38.64 21.68 25.12
N LEU A 592 39.59 20.78 25.40
CA LEU A 592 39.48 19.86 26.55
C LEU A 592 39.57 20.58 27.90
N GLU A 593 40.48 21.55 28.02
CA GLU A 593 40.63 22.39 29.22
C GLU A 593 39.35 23.19 29.48
N HIS A 594 38.78 23.77 28.43
CA HIS A 594 37.52 24.50 28.53
C HIS A 594 36.35 23.57 28.92
N MET A 595 36.22 22.42 28.26
CA MET A 595 35.15 21.45 28.51
C MET A 595 35.24 20.82 29.91
N LEU A 596 36.42 20.37 30.35
CA LEU A 596 36.59 19.64 31.62
C LEU A 596 36.83 20.57 32.81
N GLY A 597 37.29 21.81 32.58
CA GLY A 597 37.62 22.77 33.62
C GLY A 597 38.70 22.26 34.56
N THR A 598 38.48 22.41 35.87
CA THR A 598 39.44 22.02 36.92
C THR A 598 39.77 20.52 36.96
N GLN A 599 38.95 19.67 36.34
CA GLN A 599 39.18 18.22 36.28
C GLN A 599 40.15 17.82 35.16
N PHE A 600 40.50 18.73 34.25
CA PHE A 600 41.35 18.43 33.09
C PHE A 600 42.71 17.85 33.49
N SER A 601 43.42 18.48 34.43
CA SER A 601 44.77 18.05 34.83
C SER A 601 44.76 16.66 35.47
N THR A 602 43.80 16.40 36.36
CA THR A 602 43.63 15.10 37.02
C THR A 602 43.33 13.98 36.03
N ILE A 603 42.37 14.19 35.13
CA ILE A 603 41.97 13.18 34.14
C ILE A 603 43.10 12.96 33.13
N SER A 604 43.71 14.04 32.63
CA SER A 604 44.81 13.97 31.67
C SER A 604 46.01 13.20 32.23
N ALA A 605 46.40 13.45 33.49
CA ALA A 605 47.49 12.72 34.13
C ALA A 605 47.18 11.22 34.31
N LEU A 606 45.93 10.87 34.64
CA LEU A 606 45.52 9.47 34.84
C LEU A 606 45.38 8.70 33.52
N VAL A 607 44.90 9.36 32.47
CA VAL A 607 44.73 8.79 31.13
C VAL A 607 46.05 8.79 30.33
N GLY A 608 47.08 9.52 30.78
CA GLY A 608 48.35 9.64 30.05
C GLY A 608 48.28 10.59 28.86
N TYR A 609 47.44 11.63 28.96
CA TYR A 609 47.38 12.71 27.98
C TYR A 609 48.60 13.63 28.17
N ASP A 610 49.72 13.28 27.55
CA ASP A 610 50.97 14.02 27.70
C ASP A 610 50.97 15.33 26.92
N SER A 611 51.22 16.41 27.66
CA SER A 611 51.34 17.79 27.18
C SER A 611 52.38 17.99 26.07
N SER A 612 53.36 17.10 25.99
CA SER A 612 54.54 17.19 25.13
C SER A 612 54.33 16.67 23.70
N SER A 613 53.22 15.97 23.44
CA SER A 613 52.92 15.41 22.11
C SER A 613 52.27 16.40 21.13
N GLY A 614 51.95 17.62 21.59
CA GLY A 614 51.07 18.57 20.90
C GLY A 614 51.67 19.45 19.79
N SER A 615 52.93 19.27 19.37
CA SER A 615 53.47 19.98 18.20
C SER A 615 53.20 19.19 16.90
N MET A 616 51.93 18.97 16.59
CA MET A 616 51.49 18.41 15.29
C MET A 616 50.63 19.43 14.51
N ASP A 617 51.04 20.70 14.48
CA ASP A 617 50.57 21.68 13.48
C ASP A 617 51.09 21.41 12.05
N GLY A 618 51.63 20.21 11.81
CA GLY A 618 51.95 19.71 10.48
C GLY A 618 50.72 19.18 9.77
N GLU A 619 49.97 20.09 9.15
CA GLU A 619 49.06 19.93 8.00
C GLU A 619 48.89 18.47 7.47
N THR A 620 48.17 17.63 8.21
CA THR A 620 47.82 16.27 7.76
C THR A 620 46.43 16.32 7.15
N ARG A 621 46.37 16.30 5.81
CA ARG A 621 45.13 16.14 5.04
C ARG A 621 44.30 14.98 5.60
N PRO A 622 42.97 15.14 5.77
CA PRO A 622 42.12 14.07 6.29
C PRO A 622 42.13 12.88 5.32
N ALA A 623 42.68 11.76 5.77
CA ALA A 623 42.59 10.49 5.07
C ALA A 623 41.11 10.08 4.98
N LYS A 624 40.64 9.88 3.74
CA LYS A 624 39.29 9.41 3.40
C LYS A 624 39.02 8.07 4.10
N ARG A 625 38.40 8.08 5.29
CA ARG A 625 38.07 6.87 6.05
C ARG A 625 36.94 6.11 5.36
N ARG A 626 37.28 4.94 4.80
CA ARG A 626 36.32 3.88 4.46
C ARG A 626 35.66 3.38 5.76
N ARG A 627 34.32 3.30 5.78
CA ARG A 627 33.59 2.53 6.79
C ARG A 627 34.12 1.10 6.78
N VAL A 628 34.60 0.63 7.93
CA VAL A 628 34.97 -0.77 8.16
C VAL A 628 33.67 -1.56 8.24
N THR A 629 33.33 -2.27 7.16
CA THR A 629 32.35 -3.37 7.22
C THR A 629 33.01 -4.57 7.91
N GLN A 630 32.41 -5.04 9.00
CA GLN A 630 32.73 -6.33 9.60
C GLN A 630 32.44 -7.49 8.62
N ASP A 631 33.19 -8.58 8.79
CA ASP A 631 33.47 -9.75 7.93
C ASP A 631 32.35 -10.35 7.01
N PRO A 632 32.74 -11.09 5.94
CA PRO A 632 31.85 -11.59 4.91
C PRO A 632 31.25 -12.95 5.26
N THR A 633 29.93 -13.01 5.41
CA THR A 633 29.18 -14.26 5.29
C THR A 633 28.76 -14.44 3.82
N VAL A 634 29.23 -15.54 3.23
CA VAL A 634 28.92 -16.14 1.93
C VAL A 634 27.60 -15.64 1.30
N ILE A 635 27.70 -14.92 0.18
CA ILE A 635 26.56 -14.55 -0.68
C ILE A 635 26.59 -15.43 -1.93
N TYR A 636 25.52 -16.22 -2.11
CA TYR A 636 25.18 -16.85 -3.38
C TYR A 636 24.81 -15.78 -4.41
N THR A 637 25.44 -15.84 -5.58
CA THR A 637 25.16 -15.02 -6.75
C THR A 637 23.84 -15.44 -7.40
N ILE A 638 22.85 -14.55 -7.45
CA ILE A 638 21.73 -14.64 -8.42
C ILE A 638 21.61 -13.27 -9.11
N GLY A 639 21.43 -13.33 -10.43
CA GLY A 639 21.78 -12.30 -11.40
C GLY A 639 21.03 -10.96 -11.31
N LYS A 640 21.74 -9.94 -11.82
CA LYS A 640 21.24 -8.61 -12.12
C LYS A 640 20.28 -8.64 -13.32
N SER A 641 19.14 -7.98 -13.19
CA SER A 641 18.47 -7.30 -14.29
C SER A 641 18.49 -5.79 -14.02
N THR A 642 18.96 -5.06 -15.03
CA THR A 642 19.00 -3.60 -15.17
C THR A 642 17.60 -3.01 -15.31
N LEU A 643 17.35 -1.84 -14.70
CA LEU A 643 16.76 -0.65 -15.37
C LEU A 643 16.52 0.52 -14.40
N TYR A 644 16.62 1.73 -14.97
CA TYR A 644 16.31 3.08 -14.48
C TYR A 644 17.35 3.83 -13.62
N GLY A 645 17.97 4.80 -14.29
CA GLY A 645 18.77 5.85 -13.68
C GLY A 645 17.90 6.92 -13.04
N SER A 646 18.38 7.46 -11.91
CA SER A 646 17.85 8.67 -11.29
C SER A 646 18.89 9.79 -11.41
N THR A 647 18.45 10.89 -12.02
CA THR A 647 19.12 12.18 -12.03
C THR A 647 19.04 12.75 -10.61
N SER A 648 20.19 13.02 -9.99
CA SER A 648 20.28 13.71 -8.69
C SER A 648 20.07 15.21 -8.93
N MET A 649 19.00 15.75 -8.33
CA MET A 649 18.74 17.19 -8.28
C MET A 649 18.97 17.62 -6.84
N THR A 650 20.07 18.34 -6.59
CA THR A 650 20.38 19.00 -5.32
C THR A 650 19.58 20.30 -5.24
N LEU A 651 18.63 20.37 -4.30
CA LEU A 651 17.92 21.60 -3.93
C LEU A 651 18.65 22.26 -2.74
N ASP A 652 19.12 23.48 -2.98
CA ASP A 652 19.78 24.36 -2.01
C ASP A 652 18.70 25.09 -1.19
N PHE A 653 18.61 24.80 0.10
CA PHE A 653 17.74 25.49 1.05
C PHE A 653 18.54 26.56 1.78
N THR A 654 18.79 27.68 1.11
CA THR A 654 19.23 28.93 1.75
C THR A 654 18.45 30.12 1.18
N LYS A 655 17.20 30.29 1.63
CA LYS A 655 16.50 31.58 1.77
C LYS A 655 15.09 31.38 2.36
N ALA A 656 14.98 31.55 3.67
CA ALA A 656 13.84 32.13 4.40
C ALA A 656 14.36 32.60 5.76
#